data_AF-A0A0N5C9B6-F1
#
_entry.id   AF-A0A0N5C9B6-F1
#
_cell.length_a   1.000
_cell.length_b   1.000
_cell.length_c   1.000
_cell.angle_alpha   90.00
_cell.angle_beta   90.00
_cell.angle_gamma   90.00
#
_symmetry.space_group_name_H-M   'P 1'
#
loop_
_entity.id
_entity.type
_entity.pdbx_description
1 polymer ?
#
loop_
_entity_poly.entity_id
_entity_poly.type
_entity_poly.pdbx_seq_one_letter_code
_entity_poly.pdbx_strand_id
1 'polypeptide(L)'
;MNNNGHLTFEFDKLEEYKTEQKEYINIKFDKIKILYLSLDGINDGTSPCGLEINRYYAGGYEISYSAGYYVGNNFDFLLPLWCKIQQYEFGLVFFDRKKRADDLNNVNEVHTVEHAVLITIKSSNNKMLLGTRRHHKVNIIIGLCPYINWVNKKRWIEFIPEDHIKDNGFFEEENGYAHIVVPYYKKNYNAEEFICGKLKQPTLPDLLIGYKLEEDDRNINIAGEINPLNEEIKCQSSDNPQHHYHFGYLETDTNYMSERIMDAMEIRNKDSKHKFYAGQIIYIYKWDSISDILRNPSIHVRIDNADVTKEASCIKNLKSDIKANILPTIGSVDSIQKHQRKNIFYRLIKLDDLYQNFIFRCLSKVEGRNKVHMDEFYSRAAEYSIKNEEKPNIIYTSSKNQITFDRDNIDNYGSYRCKESKTTKFFNKNVITMDKVYYLPDEGSELSLGDLKNNNKQYIGCIKQYESLGEIKKIRIEFGENVRKPIDIDNFSKTTDKIDIKENLVTYKAPKDVPGVIVTCIYQTPAETTFYTKRQISFVIRGGTKTKNIAIINTNKDKTVDEYVDNSTPWIAAIVATVVLSCIVVIMVAYLVVKRTKKIKIGNGSSSSISYSGSSSLSKSNSKGSSGMNGNKKTATGKPKNALNLIVIKMNKNGNDSKTSTSSSNVTGNSASTNLGKNHFKNVKFAAK
;
A
#
# COMPACT_ATOMS: atom_id res chain seq x y z
N MET A 1 -15.56 35.10 -16.71
CA MET A 1 -16.95 35.14 -17.25
C MET A 1 -17.84 35.66 -16.13
N ASN A 2 -18.79 36.56 -16.39
CA ASN A 2 -19.76 36.97 -15.37
C ASN A 2 -20.84 35.90 -15.21
N ASN A 3 -21.29 35.64 -13.98
CA ASN A 3 -22.48 34.82 -13.69
C ASN A 3 -23.67 35.35 -14.52
N ASN A 4 -24.34 34.48 -15.28
CA ASN A 4 -25.34 34.78 -16.33
C ASN A 4 -24.84 35.22 -17.73
N GLY A 5 -23.55 35.04 -18.05
CA GLY A 5 -23.02 35.32 -19.39
C GLY A 5 -23.47 34.31 -20.46
N HIS A 6 -23.72 34.80 -21.68
CA HIS A 6 -23.76 33.94 -22.87
C HIS A 6 -22.33 33.59 -23.28
N LEU A 7 -22.02 32.31 -23.38
CA LEU A 7 -20.81 31.80 -24.01
C LEU A 7 -21.10 31.60 -25.50
N THR A 8 -20.45 32.41 -26.34
CA THR A 8 -20.43 32.27 -27.80
C THR A 8 -18.98 32.14 -28.23
N PHE A 9 -18.70 31.18 -29.10
CA PHE A 9 -17.38 30.97 -29.69
C PHE A 9 -17.56 30.64 -31.17
N GLU A 10 -16.54 30.97 -31.96
CA GLU A 10 -16.45 30.57 -33.35
C GLU A 10 -15.50 29.38 -33.44
N PHE A 11 -15.94 28.28 -34.05
CA PHE A 11 -15.17 27.03 -34.11
C PHE A 11 -13.76 27.23 -34.71
N ASP A 12 -13.66 28.05 -35.77
CA ASP A 12 -12.38 28.30 -36.43
C ASP A 12 -11.41 29.14 -35.60
N LYS A 13 -11.90 29.90 -34.62
CA LYS A 13 -11.08 30.66 -33.66
C LYS A 13 -10.58 29.81 -32.49
N LEU A 14 -11.13 28.61 -32.28
CA LEU A 14 -10.63 27.72 -31.25
C LEU A 14 -9.27 27.14 -31.62
N GLU A 15 -8.44 26.92 -30.60
CA GLU A 15 -7.17 26.22 -30.74
C GLU A 15 -7.40 24.78 -31.19
N GLU A 16 -6.54 24.29 -32.08
CA GLU A 16 -6.57 22.87 -32.47
C GLU A 16 -5.85 22.02 -31.42
N TYR A 17 -6.54 20.98 -30.95
CA TYR A 17 -5.93 19.99 -30.07
C TYR A 17 -5.14 18.99 -30.92
N LYS A 18 -3.80 19.08 -30.84
CA LYS A 18 -2.89 18.22 -31.59
C LYS A 18 -2.94 16.78 -31.06
N THR A 19 -3.57 15.90 -31.82
CA THR A 19 -3.72 14.48 -31.51
C THR A 19 -3.76 13.66 -32.79
N GLU A 20 -3.29 12.41 -32.72
CA GLU A 20 -3.42 11.45 -33.82
C GLU A 20 -4.80 10.77 -33.84
N GLN A 21 -5.57 10.90 -32.76
CA GLN A 21 -6.90 10.28 -32.64
C GLN A 21 -7.94 11.06 -33.46
N LYS A 22 -8.49 10.42 -34.49
CA LYS A 22 -9.53 10.98 -35.40
C LYS A 22 -10.90 10.33 -35.25
N GLU A 23 -11.05 9.50 -34.24
CA GLU A 23 -12.29 8.80 -33.96
C GLU A 23 -12.53 8.65 -32.46
N TYR A 24 -13.80 8.60 -32.09
CA TYR A 24 -14.27 8.32 -30.74
C TYR A 24 -15.47 7.40 -30.82
N ILE A 25 -15.31 6.15 -30.38
CA ILE A 25 -16.31 5.09 -30.53
C ILE A 25 -16.60 4.86 -32.02
N ASN A 26 -17.79 5.17 -32.49
CA ASN A 26 -18.24 5.06 -33.87
C ASN A 26 -18.29 6.42 -34.58
N ILE A 27 -17.82 7.49 -33.95
CA ILE A 27 -17.79 8.85 -34.51
C ILE A 27 -16.41 9.15 -35.09
N LYS A 28 -16.35 9.63 -36.33
CA LYS A 28 -15.16 10.16 -37.00
C LYS A 28 -15.23 11.67 -37.14
N PHE A 29 -14.09 12.33 -37.02
CA PHE A 29 -13.95 13.77 -37.18
C PHE A 29 -12.56 14.10 -37.75
N ASP A 30 -12.47 15.18 -38.51
CA ASP A 30 -11.22 15.55 -39.17
C ASP A 30 -10.19 16.12 -38.20
N LYS A 31 -10.67 16.98 -37.29
CA LYS A 31 -9.87 17.69 -36.28
C LYS A 31 -10.68 17.92 -35.01
N ILE A 32 -9.99 18.04 -33.89
CA ILE A 32 -10.58 18.41 -32.60
C ILE A 32 -10.14 19.83 -32.26
N LYS A 33 -11.10 20.68 -31.92
CA LYS A 33 -10.84 21.98 -31.31
C LYS A 33 -10.95 21.90 -29.80
N ILE A 34 -10.20 22.72 -29.07
CA ILE A 34 -10.28 22.75 -27.60
C ILE A 34 -10.88 24.07 -27.12
N LEU A 35 -11.81 23.96 -26.17
CA LEU A 35 -12.43 25.08 -25.49
C LEU A 35 -12.10 25.03 -24.00
N TYR A 36 -11.40 26.06 -23.53
CA TYR A 36 -11.06 26.22 -22.12
C TYR A 36 -12.11 27.06 -21.41
N LEU A 37 -12.82 26.45 -20.46
CA LEU A 37 -13.76 27.15 -19.59
C LEU A 37 -13.04 27.66 -18.35
N SER A 38 -13.04 28.98 -18.14
CA SER A 38 -12.46 29.57 -16.93
C SER A 38 -13.43 29.41 -15.76
N LEU A 39 -12.92 28.82 -14.67
CA LEU A 39 -13.63 28.64 -13.40
C LEU A 39 -13.45 29.85 -12.45
N ASP A 40 -12.56 30.78 -12.80
CA ASP A 40 -12.20 31.92 -11.95
C ASP A 40 -13.41 32.84 -11.74
N GLY A 41 -13.75 33.09 -10.47
CA GLY A 41 -14.92 33.89 -10.07
C GLY A 41 -16.26 33.13 -9.98
N ILE A 42 -16.27 31.82 -10.30
CA ILE A 42 -17.48 30.96 -10.23
C ILE A 42 -17.40 29.97 -9.06
N ASN A 43 -16.19 29.62 -8.62
CA ASN A 43 -15.92 28.54 -7.67
C ASN A 43 -15.39 29.05 -6.32
N ASP A 44 -16.22 29.77 -5.57
CA ASP A 44 -15.95 30.20 -4.19
C ASP A 44 -16.42 29.17 -3.13
N GLY A 45 -16.95 28.02 -3.58
CA GLY A 45 -17.52 26.97 -2.74
C GLY A 45 -18.92 27.25 -2.23
N THR A 46 -19.53 28.38 -2.59
CA THR A 46 -20.89 28.75 -2.13
C THR A 46 -21.99 28.07 -2.93
N SER A 47 -21.72 27.66 -4.18
CA SER A 47 -22.62 26.82 -4.98
C SER A 47 -22.44 25.34 -4.62
N PRO A 48 -23.49 24.65 -4.15
CA PRO A 48 -23.40 23.29 -3.61
C PRO A 48 -23.16 22.19 -4.64
N CYS A 49 -23.10 22.52 -5.94
CA CYS A 49 -23.19 21.50 -6.99
C CYS A 49 -22.33 21.74 -8.25
N GLY A 50 -21.26 22.54 -8.24
CA GLY A 50 -20.36 22.67 -9.41
C GLY A 50 -20.88 23.54 -10.57
N LEU A 51 -20.50 23.24 -11.83
CA LEU A 51 -20.74 24.04 -13.03
C LEU A 51 -21.78 23.40 -13.98
N GLU A 52 -22.61 24.23 -14.60
CA GLU A 52 -23.65 23.81 -15.53
C GLU A 52 -23.62 24.68 -16.80
N ILE A 53 -23.68 24.04 -17.97
CA ILE A 53 -23.79 24.71 -19.26
C ILE A 53 -25.12 24.35 -19.90
N ASN A 54 -25.97 25.36 -20.09
CA ASN A 54 -27.27 25.21 -20.72
C ASN A 54 -27.21 25.59 -22.20
N ARG A 55 -27.90 24.85 -23.09
CA ARG A 55 -28.04 25.28 -24.49
C ARG A 55 -28.93 26.49 -24.51
N TYR A 56 -28.54 27.43 -25.34
CA TYR A 56 -29.39 28.48 -25.81
C TYR A 56 -29.72 28.18 -27.27
N TYR A 57 -31.00 27.97 -27.57
CA TYR A 57 -31.47 27.73 -28.94
C TYR A 57 -31.26 29.00 -29.77
N ALA A 58 -30.17 29.03 -30.53
CA ALA A 58 -29.84 30.10 -31.46
C ALA A 58 -28.90 29.61 -32.59
N GLY A 59 -29.28 28.57 -33.35
CA GLY A 59 -28.52 28.19 -34.56
C GLY A 59 -28.62 26.72 -35.00
N GLY A 60 -28.46 26.48 -36.31
CA GLY A 60 -28.79 25.26 -37.07
C GLY A 60 -27.88 24.03 -36.91
N TYR A 61 -27.28 23.86 -35.73
CA TYR A 61 -26.52 22.65 -35.38
C TYR A 61 -27.24 21.88 -34.27
N GLU A 62 -27.26 20.56 -34.42
CA GLU A 62 -27.56 19.63 -33.35
C GLU A 62 -26.29 19.36 -32.55
N ILE A 63 -26.45 19.40 -31.23
CA ILE A 63 -25.35 19.27 -30.27
C ILE A 63 -25.52 17.94 -29.57
N SER A 64 -24.51 17.10 -29.67
CA SER A 64 -24.43 15.83 -28.94
C SER A 64 -23.13 15.78 -28.16
N TYR A 65 -23.09 15.12 -27.02
CA TYR A 65 -21.86 15.03 -26.21
C TYR A 65 -21.62 13.63 -25.68
N SER A 66 -20.37 13.32 -25.35
CA SER A 66 -20.02 12.06 -24.69
C SER A 66 -20.61 12.02 -23.28
N ALA A 67 -21.66 11.22 -23.07
CA ALA A 67 -22.38 11.17 -21.80
C ALA A 67 -21.51 10.55 -20.70
N GLY A 68 -21.45 11.15 -19.51
CA GLY A 68 -20.84 10.50 -18.33
C GLY A 68 -21.61 9.25 -17.91
N TYR A 69 -22.93 9.31 -18.05
CA TYR A 69 -23.87 8.22 -17.85
C TYR A 69 -25.18 8.51 -18.59
N TYR A 70 -25.58 7.56 -19.42
CA TYR A 70 -26.91 7.48 -20.02
C TYR A 70 -27.17 5.99 -20.27
N VAL A 71 -28.19 5.43 -19.62
CA VAL A 71 -28.44 3.98 -19.66
C VAL A 71 -28.58 3.50 -21.11
N GLY A 72 -27.72 2.56 -21.51
CA GLY A 72 -27.71 1.97 -22.85
C GLY A 72 -27.11 2.84 -23.96
N ASN A 73 -26.68 4.06 -23.67
CA ASN A 73 -26.26 5.04 -24.68
C ASN A 73 -24.87 5.62 -24.38
N ASN A 74 -24.18 6.07 -25.42
CA ASN A 74 -22.84 6.68 -25.33
C ASN A 74 -22.88 8.21 -25.43
N PHE A 75 -23.90 8.72 -26.10
CA PHE A 75 -24.07 10.14 -26.41
C PHE A 75 -25.42 10.62 -25.92
N ASP A 76 -25.46 11.86 -25.45
CA ASP A 76 -26.69 12.53 -25.03
C ASP A 76 -26.86 13.86 -25.79
N PHE A 77 -28.10 14.33 -25.86
CA PHE A 77 -28.54 15.57 -26.49
C PHE A 77 -29.35 16.46 -25.51
N LEU A 78 -29.71 15.92 -24.34
CA LEU A 78 -30.46 16.63 -23.31
C LEU A 78 -29.55 17.64 -22.61
N LEU A 79 -30.09 18.80 -22.23
CA LEU A 79 -29.31 19.84 -21.56
C LEU A 79 -29.85 19.99 -20.16
N PRO A 80 -28.95 20.09 -19.17
CA PRO A 80 -27.63 20.76 -19.27
C PRO A 80 -26.40 19.84 -19.25
N LEU A 81 -25.26 20.31 -19.80
CA LEU A 81 -23.95 19.68 -19.54
C LEU A 81 -23.53 19.94 -18.10
N TRP A 82 -23.32 18.86 -17.34
CA TRP A 82 -22.98 18.90 -15.93
C TRP A 82 -21.51 18.67 -15.64
N CYS A 83 -20.96 19.52 -14.79
CA CYS A 83 -19.74 19.26 -14.04
C CYS A 83 -20.10 19.42 -12.56
N LYS A 84 -20.81 18.43 -12.03
CA LYS A 84 -21.41 18.43 -10.69
C LYS A 84 -21.11 17.14 -9.96
N ILE A 85 -21.38 17.06 -8.65
CA ILE A 85 -21.22 15.79 -7.94
C ILE A 85 -22.03 14.66 -8.61
N GLN A 86 -23.22 14.93 -9.17
CA GLN A 86 -24.02 13.88 -9.81
C GLN A 86 -23.34 13.21 -11.00
N GLN A 87 -22.63 14.00 -11.82
CA GLN A 87 -22.05 13.55 -13.09
C GLN A 87 -21.06 14.58 -13.62
N TYR A 88 -20.02 14.08 -14.30
CA TYR A 88 -19.11 14.88 -15.11
C TYR A 88 -19.30 14.55 -16.60
N GLU A 89 -19.72 15.55 -17.38
CA GLU A 89 -20.09 15.43 -18.79
C GLU A 89 -19.22 16.27 -19.72
N PHE A 90 -18.30 17.06 -19.17
CA PHE A 90 -17.35 17.76 -20.00
C PHE A 90 -16.41 16.74 -20.64
N GLY A 91 -16.02 17.02 -21.89
CA GLY A 91 -15.41 16.04 -22.76
C GLY A 91 -15.64 16.43 -24.20
N LEU A 92 -15.84 15.44 -25.07
CA LEU A 92 -16.09 15.68 -26.48
C LEU A 92 -17.55 16.07 -26.71
N VAL A 93 -17.73 17.20 -27.39
CA VAL A 93 -19.00 17.71 -27.88
C VAL A 93 -18.94 17.77 -29.39
N PHE A 94 -19.97 17.21 -30.03
CA PHE A 94 -20.11 17.08 -31.46
C PHE A 94 -21.20 18.03 -31.95
N PHE A 95 -20.92 18.71 -33.06
CA PHE A 95 -21.86 19.59 -33.74
C PHE A 95 -22.06 19.10 -35.16
N ASP A 96 -23.31 18.81 -35.52
CA ASP A 96 -23.69 18.36 -36.86
C ASP A 96 -25.05 18.96 -37.24
N ARG A 97 -25.25 19.33 -38.50
CA ARG A 97 -26.52 19.96 -38.93
C ARG A 97 -27.67 18.96 -39.10
N LYS A 98 -27.35 17.67 -39.21
CA LYS A 98 -28.32 16.61 -39.56
C LYS A 98 -28.38 15.51 -38.51
N LYS A 99 -27.27 15.20 -37.83
CA LYS A 99 -27.17 14.08 -36.90
C LYS A 99 -27.41 14.52 -35.46
N ARG A 100 -28.31 13.80 -34.79
CA ARG A 100 -28.64 13.94 -33.37
C ARG A 100 -27.97 12.81 -32.58
N ALA A 101 -27.99 12.90 -31.25
CA ALA A 101 -27.36 11.88 -30.41
C ALA A 101 -27.96 10.48 -30.64
N ASP A 102 -29.26 10.38 -30.94
CA ASP A 102 -29.91 9.11 -31.27
C ASP A 102 -29.28 8.44 -32.51
N ASP A 103 -28.96 9.22 -33.55
CA ASP A 103 -28.24 8.72 -34.72
C ASP A 103 -26.85 8.23 -34.32
N LEU A 104 -26.13 9.03 -33.53
CA LEU A 104 -24.77 8.72 -33.09
C LEU A 104 -24.71 7.50 -32.15
N ASN A 105 -25.77 7.21 -31.41
CA ASN A 105 -25.88 6.05 -30.54
C ASN A 105 -26.08 4.73 -31.30
N ASN A 106 -26.35 4.76 -32.61
CA ASN A 106 -26.29 3.56 -33.45
C ASN A 106 -24.83 3.12 -33.67
N VAL A 107 -24.29 2.35 -32.72
CA VAL A 107 -22.89 1.90 -32.71
C VAL A 107 -22.51 0.97 -33.87
N ASN A 108 -23.48 0.44 -34.60
CA ASN A 108 -23.23 -0.38 -35.79
C ASN A 108 -22.90 0.45 -37.03
N GLU A 109 -23.14 1.76 -36.97
CA GLU A 109 -22.85 2.70 -38.04
C GLU A 109 -21.72 3.64 -37.65
N VAL A 110 -20.83 3.90 -38.62
CA VAL A 110 -19.76 4.88 -38.46
C VAL A 110 -20.24 6.24 -38.93
N HIS A 111 -20.22 7.22 -38.04
CA HIS A 111 -20.73 8.57 -38.29
C HIS A 111 -19.58 9.56 -38.42
N THR A 112 -19.48 10.25 -39.55
CA THR A 112 -18.64 11.46 -39.63
C THR A 112 -19.43 12.67 -39.17
N VAL A 113 -18.89 13.48 -38.25
CA VAL A 113 -19.50 14.74 -37.77
C VAL A 113 -18.75 15.95 -38.33
N GLU A 114 -19.45 17.07 -38.51
CA GLU A 114 -18.85 18.30 -39.03
C GLU A 114 -17.78 18.87 -38.09
N HIS A 115 -18.08 18.94 -36.78
CA HIS A 115 -17.20 19.55 -35.80
C HIS A 115 -17.13 18.76 -34.49
N ALA A 116 -15.93 18.62 -33.93
CA ALA A 116 -15.68 18.07 -32.61
C ALA A 116 -14.92 19.09 -31.74
N VAL A 117 -15.47 19.39 -30.56
CA VAL A 117 -14.89 20.30 -29.58
C VAL A 117 -14.68 19.57 -28.26
N LEU A 118 -13.46 19.59 -27.75
CA LEU A 118 -13.11 19.11 -26.42
C LEU A 118 -13.24 20.25 -25.42
N ILE A 119 -14.11 20.08 -24.43
CA ILE A 119 -14.31 21.04 -23.34
C ILE A 119 -13.45 20.65 -22.15
N THR A 120 -12.63 21.59 -21.65
CA THR A 120 -11.82 21.42 -20.43
C THR A 120 -11.97 22.63 -19.50
N ILE A 121 -11.61 22.46 -18.22
CA ILE A 121 -11.74 23.48 -17.19
C ILE A 121 -10.37 24.04 -16.83
N LYS A 122 -10.24 25.35 -16.93
CA LYS A 122 -9.09 26.13 -16.49
C LYS A 122 -9.42 26.86 -15.18
N SER A 123 -8.59 26.66 -14.17
CA SER A 123 -8.72 27.31 -12.85
C SER A 123 -7.37 27.88 -12.44
N SER A 124 -7.34 29.12 -11.93
CA SER A 124 -6.10 29.77 -11.49
C SER A 124 -5.39 29.05 -10.35
N ASN A 125 -6.14 28.37 -9.47
CA ASN A 125 -5.61 27.61 -8.34
C ASN A 125 -5.57 26.09 -8.60
N ASN A 126 -5.93 25.64 -9.82
CA ASN A 126 -6.07 24.22 -10.17
C ASN A 126 -7.00 23.44 -9.23
N LYS A 127 -8.05 24.08 -8.69
CA LYS A 127 -9.07 23.43 -7.85
C LYS A 127 -10.47 23.70 -8.38
N MET A 128 -11.35 22.72 -8.15
CA MET A 128 -12.79 22.82 -8.28
C MET A 128 -13.46 22.27 -7.02
N LEU A 129 -14.24 23.10 -6.33
CA LEU A 129 -14.95 22.71 -5.12
C LEU A 129 -16.40 22.42 -5.50
N LEU A 130 -16.85 21.20 -5.22
CA LEU A 130 -18.19 20.73 -5.55
C LEU A 130 -19.24 21.24 -4.57
N GLY A 131 -18.86 21.96 -3.51
CA GLY A 131 -19.74 22.58 -2.55
C GLY A 131 -19.09 22.77 -1.19
N THR A 132 -19.88 23.23 -0.21
CA THR A 132 -19.47 23.33 1.19
C THR A 132 -20.13 22.20 1.99
N ARG A 133 -19.34 21.55 2.86
CA ARG A 133 -19.76 20.47 3.75
C ARG A 133 -19.43 20.83 5.18
N ARG A 134 -20.37 20.59 6.09
CA ARG A 134 -20.16 20.81 7.52
C ARG A 134 -19.11 19.83 8.04
N HIS A 135 -18.22 20.32 8.87
CA HIS A 135 -17.20 19.54 9.54
C HIS A 135 -17.28 19.83 11.04
N HIS A 136 -17.28 18.78 11.85
CA HIS A 136 -17.17 18.89 13.29
C HIS A 136 -16.03 17.98 13.77
N LYS A 137 -15.27 18.42 14.78
CA LYS A 137 -14.10 17.69 15.30
C LYS A 137 -14.43 16.25 15.75
N VAL A 138 -15.59 16.08 16.39
CA VAL A 138 -16.11 14.79 16.89
C VAL A 138 -17.13 14.16 15.93
N ASN A 139 -18.24 14.83 15.57
CA ASN A 139 -19.21 14.27 14.62
C ASN A 139 -18.78 14.42 13.15
N ILE A 140 -17.95 13.49 12.69
CA ILE A 140 -17.55 13.42 11.28
C ILE A 140 -18.75 12.93 10.47
N ILE A 141 -19.16 13.69 9.46
CA ILE A 141 -20.25 13.29 8.55
C ILE A 141 -19.69 12.44 7.40
N ILE A 142 -20.54 11.58 6.84
CA ILE A 142 -20.26 10.89 5.57
C ILE A 142 -21.04 11.54 4.43
N GLY A 143 -20.51 11.41 3.23
CA GLY A 143 -21.17 11.81 1.99
C GLY A 143 -20.54 11.12 0.79
N LEU A 144 -20.81 11.66 -0.40
CA LEU A 144 -20.32 11.12 -1.66
C LEU A 144 -19.07 11.86 -2.13
N CYS A 145 -18.05 11.13 -2.55
CA CYS A 145 -16.98 11.66 -3.38
C CYS A 145 -17.10 11.11 -4.81
N PRO A 146 -16.73 11.89 -5.84
CA PRO A 146 -16.46 11.34 -7.16
C PRO A 146 -15.47 10.18 -7.09
N TYR A 147 -15.64 9.21 -7.99
CA TYR A 147 -14.75 8.09 -8.18
C TYR A 147 -14.48 7.86 -9.67
N ILE A 148 -13.84 6.73 -10.00
CA ILE A 148 -13.25 6.48 -11.33
C ILE A 148 -14.26 6.65 -12.48
N ASN A 149 -15.51 6.24 -12.29
CA ASN A 149 -16.55 6.32 -13.34
C ASN A 149 -17.50 7.53 -13.19
N TRP A 150 -17.12 8.53 -12.39
CA TRP A 150 -17.80 9.82 -12.34
C TRP A 150 -17.69 10.56 -13.68
N VAL A 151 -16.54 10.38 -14.34
CA VAL A 151 -16.27 10.81 -15.72
C VAL A 151 -16.59 9.68 -16.70
N ASN A 152 -16.82 10.02 -17.97
CA ASN A 152 -16.98 9.01 -19.02
C ASN A 152 -15.74 8.11 -19.10
N LYS A 153 -15.95 6.79 -19.10
CA LYS A 153 -14.90 5.74 -19.14
C LYS A 153 -13.94 5.84 -20.33
N LYS A 154 -14.29 6.60 -21.37
CA LYS A 154 -13.56 6.70 -22.63
C LYS A 154 -12.58 7.89 -22.62
N ARG A 155 -11.60 7.78 -21.71
CA ARG A 155 -10.17 8.20 -21.67
C ARG A 155 -9.68 9.58 -22.16
N TRP A 156 -10.50 10.53 -22.57
CA TRP A 156 -10.00 11.90 -22.85
C TRP A 156 -9.78 12.72 -21.59
N ILE A 157 -10.60 12.46 -20.58
CA ILE A 157 -10.53 13.02 -19.24
C ILE A 157 -10.63 11.84 -18.28
N GLU A 158 -9.81 11.83 -17.24
CA GLU A 158 -9.76 10.73 -16.25
C GLU A 158 -9.86 11.31 -14.85
N PHE A 159 -10.68 10.69 -13.99
CA PHE A 159 -10.70 11.01 -12.58
C PHE A 159 -9.89 9.98 -11.78
N ILE A 160 -8.96 10.46 -10.98
CA ILE A 160 -8.11 9.63 -10.12
C ILE A 160 -8.41 9.99 -8.66
N PRO A 161 -8.96 9.05 -7.88
CA PRO A 161 -9.22 9.29 -6.45
C PRO A 161 -7.91 9.48 -5.68
N GLU A 162 -7.98 10.23 -4.58
CA GLU A 162 -6.85 10.35 -3.64
C GLU A 162 -6.48 8.99 -3.03
N ASP A 163 -5.19 8.77 -2.74
CA ASP A 163 -4.68 7.48 -2.23
C ASP A 163 -5.37 7.02 -0.92
N HIS A 164 -5.82 7.96 -0.10
CA HIS A 164 -6.50 7.67 1.17
C HIS A 164 -8.00 7.39 1.03
N ILE A 165 -8.56 7.62 -0.16
CA ILE A 165 -9.96 7.33 -0.53
C ILE A 165 -10.03 6.09 -1.41
N LYS A 166 -9.01 5.90 -2.24
CA LYS A 166 -8.86 4.72 -3.09
C LYS A 166 -8.93 3.47 -2.23
N ASP A 167 -9.90 2.61 -2.54
CA ASP A 167 -10.17 1.35 -1.83
C ASP A 167 -10.52 1.54 -0.33
N ASN A 168 -10.91 2.75 0.09
CA ASN A 168 -11.18 3.10 1.48
C ASN A 168 -12.52 3.84 1.65
N GLY A 169 -13.59 3.13 1.37
CA GLY A 169 -14.96 3.62 1.48
C GLY A 169 -15.97 2.54 1.07
N PHE A 170 -17.23 2.92 0.90
CA PHE A 170 -18.27 1.99 0.47
C PHE A 170 -18.80 2.32 -0.93
N PHE A 171 -19.17 1.28 -1.66
CA PHE A 171 -19.77 1.36 -2.99
C PHE A 171 -21.14 0.68 -3.00
N GLU A 172 -22.00 1.14 -3.90
CA GLU A 172 -23.17 0.38 -4.35
C GLU A 172 -22.94 0.07 -5.84
N GLU A 173 -22.95 -1.22 -6.19
CA GLU A 173 -22.51 -1.71 -7.51
C GLU A 173 -23.36 -1.13 -8.65
N GLU A 174 -24.65 -0.90 -8.38
CA GLU A 174 -25.63 -0.31 -9.29
C GLU A 174 -25.22 1.10 -9.73
N ASN A 175 -24.47 1.84 -8.89
CA ASN A 175 -23.94 3.15 -9.25
C ASN A 175 -22.76 3.07 -10.25
N GLY A 176 -22.22 1.87 -10.47
CA GLY A 176 -21.15 1.58 -11.41
C GLY A 176 -19.82 2.24 -11.03
N TYR A 177 -19.50 2.35 -9.73
CA TYR A 177 -18.27 2.98 -9.20
C TYR A 177 -18.06 4.43 -9.64
N ALA A 178 -19.14 5.18 -9.82
CA ALA A 178 -19.05 6.62 -10.08
C ALA A 178 -18.86 7.43 -8.81
N HIS A 179 -19.39 6.95 -7.70
CA HIS A 179 -19.24 7.58 -6.40
C HIS A 179 -18.76 6.59 -5.35
N ILE A 180 -18.08 7.11 -4.34
CA ILE A 180 -17.68 6.37 -3.14
C ILE A 180 -18.23 7.09 -1.91
N VAL A 181 -18.77 6.33 -0.97
CA VAL A 181 -19.23 6.85 0.33
C VAL A 181 -18.03 6.96 1.26
N VAL A 182 -17.72 8.17 1.69
CA VAL A 182 -16.56 8.46 2.55
C VAL A 182 -16.88 9.48 3.64
N PRO A 183 -16.18 9.43 4.78
CA PRO A 183 -16.24 10.43 5.83
C PRO A 183 -15.45 11.69 5.42
N TYR A 184 -16.05 12.85 5.60
CA TYR A 184 -15.39 14.14 5.36
C TYR A 184 -14.61 14.57 6.60
N TYR A 185 -13.47 13.93 6.83
CA TYR A 185 -12.57 14.24 7.94
C TYR A 185 -11.37 15.06 7.49
N LYS A 186 -10.88 15.93 8.36
CA LYS A 186 -9.64 16.68 8.12
C LYS A 186 -8.42 15.79 8.33
N LYS A 187 -7.62 15.55 7.30
CA LYS A 187 -6.32 14.87 7.46
C LYS A 187 -5.33 15.71 8.27
N ASN A 188 -5.37 17.03 8.08
CA ASN A 188 -4.60 18.03 8.83
C ASN A 188 -5.56 18.98 9.54
N TYR A 189 -5.27 19.39 10.79
CA TYR A 189 -6.14 20.30 11.55
C TYR A 189 -6.47 21.61 10.82
N ASN A 190 -5.51 22.11 10.04
CA ASN A 190 -5.63 23.37 9.30
C ASN A 190 -6.22 23.19 7.89
N ALA A 191 -6.64 21.98 7.50
CA ALA A 191 -7.25 21.77 6.20
C ALA A 191 -8.63 22.43 6.17
N GLU A 192 -8.84 23.33 5.22
CA GLU A 192 -10.15 23.96 4.93
C GLU A 192 -10.91 23.22 3.84
N GLU A 193 -10.28 22.22 3.23
CA GLU A 193 -10.79 21.49 2.08
C GLU A 193 -10.62 19.99 2.27
N PHE A 194 -11.59 19.22 1.75
CA PHE A 194 -11.52 17.77 1.62
C PHE A 194 -11.43 17.40 0.15
N ILE A 195 -10.27 16.91 -0.29
CA ILE A 195 -10.01 16.57 -1.69
C ILE A 195 -10.38 15.11 -1.94
N CYS A 196 -11.30 14.88 -2.88
CA CYS A 196 -11.72 13.53 -3.28
C CYS A 196 -10.72 12.88 -4.25
N GLY A 197 -10.07 13.70 -5.09
CA GLY A 197 -9.18 13.23 -6.14
C GLY A 197 -8.81 14.35 -7.10
N LYS A 198 -8.28 13.94 -8.25
CA LYS A 198 -7.82 14.84 -9.30
C LYS A 198 -8.35 14.42 -10.67
N LEU A 199 -8.74 15.43 -11.44
CA LEU A 199 -9.18 15.30 -12.80
C LEU A 199 -7.99 15.56 -13.73
N LYS A 200 -7.56 14.53 -14.46
CA LYS A 200 -6.57 14.66 -15.52
C LYS A 200 -7.24 15.18 -16.78
N GLN A 201 -6.71 16.29 -17.28
CA GLN A 201 -7.20 16.94 -18.48
C GLN A 201 -6.05 17.03 -19.50
N PRO A 202 -6.35 16.97 -20.80
CA PRO A 202 -5.34 17.25 -21.81
C PRO A 202 -4.98 18.74 -21.79
N THR A 203 -3.73 19.03 -22.13
CA THR A 203 -3.13 20.39 -22.24
C THR A 203 -3.14 21.28 -21.00
N LEU A 204 -3.79 20.85 -19.91
CA LEU A 204 -3.88 21.56 -18.64
C LEU A 204 -3.30 20.73 -17.48
N PRO A 205 -2.88 21.37 -16.38
CA PRO A 205 -2.51 20.65 -15.16
C PRO A 205 -3.71 19.88 -14.56
N ASP A 206 -3.41 18.90 -13.71
CA ASP A 206 -4.40 18.16 -12.93
C ASP A 206 -5.25 19.14 -12.11
N LEU A 207 -6.58 19.01 -12.20
CA LEU A 207 -7.55 19.81 -11.45
C LEU A 207 -8.00 19.05 -10.21
N LEU A 208 -7.70 19.56 -9.02
CA LEU A 208 -8.12 18.94 -7.76
C LEU A 208 -9.63 19.13 -7.55
N ILE A 209 -10.34 18.05 -7.22
CA ILE A 209 -11.78 18.04 -7.00
C ILE A 209 -12.06 17.71 -5.53
N GLY A 210 -12.88 18.52 -4.87
CA GLY A 210 -13.17 18.31 -3.45
C GLY A 210 -14.30 19.16 -2.92
N TYR A 211 -14.34 19.32 -1.61
CA TYR A 211 -15.32 20.13 -0.89
C TYR A 211 -14.63 21.15 0.01
N LYS A 212 -15.26 22.30 0.18
CA LYS A 212 -14.91 23.20 1.28
C LYS A 212 -15.48 22.63 2.58
N LEU A 213 -14.71 22.69 3.65
CA LEU A 213 -15.15 22.32 4.99
C LEU A 213 -15.52 23.57 5.78
N GLU A 214 -16.74 23.60 6.31
CA GLU A 214 -17.23 24.65 7.19
C GLU A 214 -17.34 24.09 8.60
N GLU A 215 -16.67 24.73 9.57
CA GLU A 215 -16.75 24.27 10.96
C GLU A 215 -18.17 24.42 11.51
N ASP A 216 -18.58 23.40 12.24
CA ASP A 216 -19.83 23.33 12.98
C ASP A 216 -19.50 23.13 14.46
N ASP A 217 -20.20 23.85 15.35
CA ASP A 217 -19.99 23.82 16.81
C ASP A 217 -20.99 22.88 17.53
N ARG A 218 -21.76 22.08 16.79
CA ARG A 218 -22.75 21.16 17.36
C ARG A 218 -22.11 20.06 18.22
N ASN A 219 -22.28 20.18 19.53
CA ASN A 219 -21.86 19.16 20.50
C ASN A 219 -22.59 17.83 20.30
N ILE A 220 -21.83 16.77 20.02
CA ILE A 220 -22.31 15.38 20.02
C ILE A 220 -21.41 14.56 20.94
N ASN A 221 -22.04 13.74 21.78
CA ASN A 221 -21.36 12.91 22.77
C ASN A 221 -21.02 11.54 22.20
N ILE A 222 -19.87 11.00 22.62
CA ILE A 222 -19.49 9.60 22.35
C ILE A 222 -20.42 8.70 23.16
N ALA A 223 -21.07 7.75 22.48
CA ALA A 223 -22.15 6.93 23.04
C ALA A 223 -21.66 5.77 23.94
N GLY A 224 -20.36 5.66 24.21
CA GLY A 224 -19.76 4.66 25.08
C GLY A 224 -18.55 3.95 24.47
N GLU A 225 -18.19 2.82 25.09
CA GLU A 225 -17.10 1.94 24.66
C GLU A 225 -17.66 0.61 24.13
N ILE A 226 -16.95 -0.03 23.19
CA ILE A 226 -17.25 -1.40 22.71
C ILE A 226 -16.03 -2.29 22.95
N ASN A 227 -16.27 -3.51 23.44
CA ASN A 227 -15.24 -4.55 23.55
C ASN A 227 -15.19 -5.42 22.28
N PRO A 228 -14.16 -5.30 21.43
CA PRO A 228 -14.09 -6.02 20.15
C PRO A 228 -14.02 -7.55 20.31
N LEU A 229 -13.69 -8.06 21.51
CA LEU A 229 -13.63 -9.48 21.75
C LEU A 229 -15.01 -10.13 21.88
N ASN A 230 -16.01 -9.43 22.41
CA ASN A 230 -17.25 -10.06 22.85
C ASN A 230 -18.52 -9.35 22.35
N GLU A 231 -18.40 -8.16 21.78
CA GLU A 231 -19.54 -7.32 21.41
C GLU A 231 -19.58 -7.09 19.90
N GLU A 232 -20.80 -7.03 19.36
CA GLU A 232 -21.05 -6.63 17.97
C GLU A 232 -20.98 -5.11 17.83
N ILE A 233 -20.46 -4.62 16.71
CA ILE A 233 -20.35 -3.19 16.44
C ILE A 233 -21.73 -2.63 16.07
N LYS A 234 -22.46 -2.08 17.05
CA LYS A 234 -23.82 -1.55 16.89
C LYS A 234 -24.05 -0.31 17.74
N CYS A 235 -25.08 0.46 17.40
CA CYS A 235 -25.55 1.57 18.24
C CYS A 235 -26.52 1.10 19.32
N GLN A 236 -27.52 0.29 18.94
CA GLN A 236 -28.53 -0.28 19.82
C GLN A 236 -28.55 -1.81 19.68
N SER A 237 -29.07 -2.50 20.70
CA SER A 237 -29.13 -3.97 20.72
C SER A 237 -29.97 -4.57 19.59
N SER A 238 -31.01 -3.85 19.15
CA SER A 238 -31.90 -4.23 18.04
C SER A 238 -31.30 -4.01 16.65
N ASP A 239 -30.17 -3.29 16.54
CA ASP A 239 -29.63 -2.93 15.23
C ASP A 239 -29.05 -4.15 14.51
N ASN A 240 -29.12 -4.12 13.17
CA ASN A 240 -28.35 -5.01 12.34
C ASN A 240 -27.08 -4.29 11.84
N PRO A 241 -25.86 -4.74 12.20
CA PRO A 241 -24.62 -4.11 11.74
C PRO A 241 -24.48 -4.21 10.21
N GLN A 242 -25.17 -5.12 9.55
CA GLN A 242 -25.14 -5.21 8.09
C GLN A 242 -25.87 -4.05 7.39
N HIS A 243 -26.71 -3.31 8.11
CA HIS A 243 -27.42 -2.14 7.58
C HIS A 243 -26.75 -0.81 7.97
N HIS A 244 -25.44 -0.84 8.20
CA HIS A 244 -24.68 0.34 8.58
C HIS A 244 -23.34 0.42 7.83
N TYR A 245 -22.94 1.64 7.52
CA TYR A 245 -21.55 1.94 7.17
C TYR A 245 -20.74 2.15 8.44
N HIS A 246 -19.55 1.56 8.45
CA HIS A 246 -18.66 1.58 9.61
C HIS A 246 -17.31 2.16 9.21
N PHE A 247 -16.83 3.10 10.01
CA PHE A 247 -15.51 3.68 9.83
C PHE A 247 -14.76 3.69 11.15
N GLY A 248 -13.49 3.32 11.11
CA GLY A 248 -12.59 3.34 12.25
C GLY A 248 -11.61 4.50 12.13
N TYR A 249 -11.63 5.39 13.12
CA TYR A 249 -10.84 6.61 13.15
C TYR A 249 -9.72 6.53 14.18
N LEU A 250 -8.55 7.01 13.82
CA LEU A 250 -7.40 7.19 14.70
C LEU A 250 -6.94 8.65 14.64
N GLU A 251 -6.86 9.26 15.81
CA GLU A 251 -6.31 10.61 15.99
C GLU A 251 -4.78 10.59 16.02
N THR A 252 -4.13 11.73 15.81
CA THR A 252 -2.66 11.83 15.76
C THR A 252 -1.95 11.28 17.01
N ASP A 253 -2.54 11.37 18.20
CA ASP A 253 -1.94 10.85 19.44
C ASP A 253 -2.25 9.36 19.71
N THR A 254 -3.03 8.72 18.83
CA THR A 254 -3.45 7.32 18.96
C THR A 254 -2.60 6.34 18.14
N ASN A 255 -1.77 6.84 17.21
CA ASN A 255 -0.93 6.01 16.35
C ASN A 255 0.52 6.53 16.24
N TYR A 256 1.48 5.63 15.99
CA TYR A 256 2.91 5.97 15.98
C TYR A 256 3.33 6.86 14.79
N MET A 257 2.50 6.94 13.76
CA MET A 257 2.76 7.77 12.56
C MET A 257 2.39 9.23 12.81
N SER A 258 1.67 9.53 13.91
CA SER A 258 1.17 10.85 14.23
C SER A 258 0.24 11.42 13.16
N GLU A 259 -0.52 10.56 12.48
CA GLU A 259 -1.43 10.94 11.39
C GLU A 259 -2.89 10.80 11.81
N ARG A 260 -3.80 11.52 11.15
CA ARG A 260 -5.24 11.28 11.26
C ARG A 260 -5.64 10.24 10.22
N ILE A 261 -6.10 9.08 10.67
CA ILE A 261 -6.40 7.94 9.79
C ILE A 261 -7.86 7.57 9.95
N MET A 262 -8.51 7.26 8.84
CA MET A 262 -9.88 6.84 8.80
C MET A 262 -9.97 5.65 7.86
N ASP A 263 -10.40 4.50 8.36
CA ASP A 263 -10.51 3.27 7.59
C ASP A 263 -11.96 2.82 7.48
N ALA A 264 -12.39 2.45 6.28
CA ALA A 264 -13.64 1.73 6.07
C ALA A 264 -13.54 0.35 6.72
N MET A 265 -14.58 -0.02 7.45
CA MET A 265 -14.67 -1.32 8.11
C MET A 265 -15.78 -2.12 7.44
N GLU A 266 -15.41 -3.15 6.69
CA GLU A 266 -16.36 -3.94 5.88
C GLU A 266 -17.29 -4.86 6.72
N ILE A 267 -17.65 -4.49 7.94
CA ILE A 267 -18.50 -5.27 8.87
C ILE A 267 -19.85 -5.67 8.23
N ARG A 268 -20.31 -4.88 7.25
CA ARG A 268 -21.49 -5.20 6.45
C ARG A 268 -21.37 -6.51 5.68
N ASN A 269 -20.16 -6.92 5.30
CA ASN A 269 -19.89 -8.21 4.72
C ASN A 269 -19.64 -9.26 5.81
N LYS A 270 -20.42 -10.34 5.82
CA LYS A 270 -20.30 -11.43 6.80
C LYS A 270 -18.92 -12.08 6.82
N ASP A 271 -18.25 -12.11 5.67
CA ASP A 271 -16.93 -12.71 5.50
C ASP A 271 -15.78 -11.70 5.67
N SER A 272 -16.10 -10.50 6.16
CA SER A 272 -15.14 -9.42 6.32
C SER A 272 -13.98 -9.79 7.24
N LYS A 273 -12.78 -9.46 6.77
CA LYS A 273 -11.53 -9.54 7.53
C LYS A 273 -11.06 -8.17 8.01
N HIS A 274 -12.01 -7.28 8.34
CA HIS A 274 -11.70 -5.96 8.91
C HIS A 274 -10.74 -6.09 10.10
N LYS A 275 -9.96 -5.05 10.36
CA LYS A 275 -8.99 -5.02 11.44
C LYS A 275 -9.38 -3.94 12.44
N PHE A 276 -9.22 -4.25 13.72
CA PHE A 276 -9.33 -3.29 14.79
C PHE A 276 -7.95 -2.77 15.17
N TYR A 277 -7.91 -1.55 15.68
CA TYR A 277 -6.69 -0.92 16.19
C TYR A 277 -6.92 -0.32 17.58
N ALA A 278 -5.93 -0.42 18.46
CA ALA A 278 -6.00 0.16 19.80
C ALA A 278 -6.09 1.69 19.72
N GLY A 279 -7.02 2.29 20.49
CA GLY A 279 -7.28 3.73 20.46
C GLY A 279 -8.20 4.18 19.32
N GLN A 280 -8.75 3.25 18.54
CA GLN A 280 -9.67 3.54 17.45
C GLN A 280 -11.04 3.99 17.97
N ILE A 281 -11.63 4.98 17.28
CA ILE A 281 -13.00 5.45 17.49
C ILE A 281 -13.84 4.94 16.32
N ILE A 282 -14.94 4.27 16.60
CA ILE A 282 -15.82 3.65 15.61
C ILE A 282 -17.00 4.57 15.34
N TYR A 283 -17.19 4.94 14.08
CA TYR A 283 -18.32 5.70 13.59
C TYR A 283 -19.28 4.76 12.86
N ILE A 284 -20.56 4.83 13.23
CA ILE A 284 -21.61 3.96 12.69
C ILE A 284 -22.68 4.84 12.05
N TYR A 285 -22.98 4.62 10.77
CA TYR A 285 -23.94 5.42 10.00
C TYR A 285 -25.03 4.53 9.41
N LYS A 286 -26.28 4.99 9.46
CA LYS A 286 -27.39 4.33 8.74
C LYS A 286 -27.12 4.28 7.25
N TRP A 287 -27.29 3.10 6.68
CA TRP A 287 -27.01 2.80 5.29
C TRP A 287 -28.07 3.32 4.32
N ASP A 288 -29.35 3.06 4.63
CA ASP A 288 -30.48 3.10 3.69
C ASP A 288 -30.51 4.38 2.86
N SER A 289 -30.49 5.55 3.52
CA SER A 289 -30.68 6.83 2.82
C SER A 289 -29.61 7.20 1.79
N ILE A 290 -28.36 6.75 1.94
CA ILE A 290 -27.33 6.97 0.92
C ILE A 290 -27.40 5.88 -0.14
N SER A 291 -27.69 4.64 0.29
CA SER A 291 -27.84 3.51 -0.61
C SER A 291 -28.94 3.70 -1.63
N ASP A 292 -30.11 4.15 -1.18
CA ASP A 292 -31.28 4.34 -2.03
C ASP A 292 -30.99 5.31 -3.19
N ILE A 293 -30.23 6.37 -2.91
CA ILE A 293 -29.80 7.37 -3.90
C ILE A 293 -28.80 6.78 -4.90
N LEU A 294 -27.89 5.91 -4.45
CA LEU A 294 -26.88 5.28 -5.32
C LEU A 294 -27.45 4.14 -6.16
N ARG A 295 -28.49 3.45 -5.66
CA ARG A 295 -29.11 2.27 -6.28
C ARG A 295 -30.24 2.57 -7.25
N ASN A 296 -30.80 3.77 -7.18
CA ASN A 296 -31.91 4.17 -8.03
C ASN A 296 -31.51 5.29 -9.00
N PRO A 297 -30.56 5.04 -9.93
CA PRO A 297 -30.17 6.05 -10.89
C PRO A 297 -31.33 6.33 -11.85
N SER A 298 -31.48 7.60 -12.21
CA SER A 298 -32.32 7.99 -13.34
C SER A 298 -31.71 7.48 -14.65
N ILE A 299 -32.43 7.62 -15.77
CA ILE A 299 -31.93 7.28 -17.10
C ILE A 299 -30.68 8.12 -17.46
N HIS A 300 -30.64 9.38 -17.05
CA HIS A 300 -29.61 10.36 -17.43
C HIS A 300 -28.68 10.81 -16.28
N VAL A 301 -28.98 10.47 -15.02
CA VAL A 301 -28.12 10.79 -13.87
C VAL A 301 -27.92 9.60 -12.96
N ARG A 302 -26.70 9.50 -12.41
CA ARG A 302 -26.34 8.43 -11.49
C ARG A 302 -26.88 8.63 -10.07
N ILE A 303 -27.15 9.87 -9.68
CA ILE A 303 -27.77 10.24 -8.41
C ILE A 303 -28.70 11.44 -8.64
N ASP A 304 -29.82 11.49 -7.93
CA ASP A 304 -30.82 12.55 -8.02
C ASP A 304 -30.61 13.67 -6.98
N ASN A 305 -29.96 13.36 -5.86
CA ASN A 305 -29.67 14.30 -4.78
C ASN A 305 -28.15 14.46 -4.53
N ALA A 306 -27.63 15.64 -4.87
CA ALA A 306 -26.22 16.03 -4.68
C ALA A 306 -25.81 16.32 -3.23
N ASP A 307 -26.76 16.67 -2.37
CA ASP A 307 -26.48 17.16 -1.02
C ASP A 307 -26.62 16.08 0.05
N VAL A 308 -26.68 14.81 -0.37
CA VAL A 308 -26.79 13.70 0.56
C VAL A 308 -25.56 13.63 1.45
N THR A 309 -25.79 13.87 2.72
CA THR A 309 -24.83 13.69 3.81
C THR A 309 -25.53 13.04 4.98
N LYS A 310 -24.77 12.29 5.79
CA LYS A 310 -25.29 11.66 7.00
C LYS A 310 -24.35 11.87 8.17
N GLU A 311 -24.94 12.26 9.29
CA GLU A 311 -24.28 12.28 10.58
C GLU A 311 -24.18 10.86 11.15
N ALA A 312 -23.22 10.63 12.04
CA ALA A 312 -23.08 9.33 12.69
C ALA A 312 -24.33 9.03 13.52
N SER A 313 -24.87 7.83 13.36
CA SER A 313 -25.98 7.34 14.18
C SER A 313 -25.52 7.11 15.63
N CYS A 314 -24.28 6.67 15.79
CA CYS A 314 -23.57 6.75 17.06
C CYS A 314 -22.04 6.68 16.82
N ILE A 315 -21.30 7.08 17.86
CA ILE A 315 -19.84 7.04 17.90
C ILE A 315 -19.44 6.24 19.14
N LYS A 316 -18.50 5.30 19.02
CA LYS A 316 -18.10 4.40 20.09
C LYS A 316 -16.58 4.32 20.19
N ASN A 317 -16.04 4.42 21.39
CA ASN A 317 -14.63 4.14 21.61
C ASN A 317 -14.40 2.63 21.57
N LEU A 318 -13.27 2.20 21.02
CA LEU A 318 -12.88 0.81 21.11
C LEU A 318 -12.07 0.57 22.39
N LYS A 319 -12.45 -0.46 23.16
CA LYS A 319 -11.72 -0.85 24.36
C LYS A 319 -10.26 -1.18 24.02
N SER A 320 -9.32 -0.46 24.65
CA SER A 320 -7.90 -0.49 24.26
C SER A 320 -6.98 -1.37 25.11
N ASP A 321 -7.40 -1.79 26.30
CA ASP A 321 -6.63 -2.56 27.28
C ASP A 321 -6.82 -4.08 27.09
N ILE A 322 -6.72 -4.55 25.85
CA ILE A 322 -6.87 -5.96 25.50
C ILE A 322 -5.57 -6.72 25.78
N LYS A 323 -5.64 -7.75 26.61
CA LYS A 323 -4.49 -8.61 26.88
C LYS A 323 -4.04 -9.34 25.61
N ALA A 324 -2.78 -9.19 25.23
CA ALA A 324 -2.22 -9.81 24.04
C ALA A 324 -0.72 -10.09 24.15
N ASN A 325 -0.28 -11.17 23.50
CA ASN A 325 1.12 -11.43 23.20
C ASN A 325 1.43 -10.85 21.82
N ILE A 326 2.40 -9.93 21.71
CA ILE A 326 2.90 -9.46 20.42
C ILE A 326 4.00 -10.40 19.96
N LEU A 327 3.75 -11.06 18.85
CA LEU A 327 4.57 -12.16 18.34
C LEU A 327 5.11 -11.81 16.95
N PRO A 328 6.43 -12.00 16.70
CA PRO A 328 6.97 -11.94 15.35
C PRO A 328 6.39 -13.11 14.55
N THR A 329 5.69 -12.77 13.47
CA THR A 329 4.79 -13.65 12.73
C THR A 329 5.05 -13.54 11.23
N ILE A 330 5.18 -14.68 10.56
CA ILE A 330 5.00 -14.81 9.11
C ILE A 330 3.60 -15.37 8.82
N GLY A 331 2.88 -14.82 7.85
CA GLY A 331 1.50 -15.25 7.57
C GLY A 331 0.54 -14.97 8.74
N SER A 332 -0.16 -15.99 9.24
CA SER A 332 -1.13 -15.88 10.34
C SER A 332 -0.52 -16.17 11.71
N VAL A 333 -0.92 -15.42 12.74
CA VAL A 333 -0.51 -15.63 14.14
C VAL A 333 -1.07 -16.93 14.74
N ASP A 334 -2.09 -17.51 14.09
CA ASP A 334 -2.65 -18.82 14.44
C ASP A 334 -1.70 -19.97 14.12
N SER A 335 -0.76 -19.76 13.18
CA SER A 335 0.28 -20.74 12.86
C SER A 335 1.31 -20.92 13.99
N ILE A 336 1.36 -19.98 14.95
CA ILE A 336 2.28 -20.02 16.07
C ILE A 336 1.64 -20.82 17.22
N GLN A 337 2.28 -21.92 17.57
CA GLN A 337 1.87 -22.79 18.66
C GLN A 337 2.52 -22.39 19.99
N LYS A 338 1.91 -22.79 21.10
CA LYS A 338 2.45 -22.57 22.44
C LYS A 338 2.68 -23.92 23.13
N HIS A 339 3.94 -24.21 23.47
CA HIS A 339 4.28 -25.43 24.18
C HIS A 339 3.82 -25.31 25.64
N GLN A 340 2.83 -26.11 26.06
CA GLN A 340 2.17 -25.96 27.36
C GLN A 340 3.12 -26.04 28.56
N ARG A 341 4.01 -27.04 28.59
CA ARG A 341 4.94 -27.25 29.73
C ARG A 341 6.05 -26.21 29.83
N LYS A 342 6.63 -25.80 28.70
CA LYS A 342 7.78 -24.90 28.62
C LYS A 342 7.39 -23.43 28.47
N ASN A 343 6.11 -23.15 28.21
CA ASN A 343 5.59 -21.80 27.99
C ASN A 343 6.32 -21.03 26.87
N ILE A 344 6.77 -21.74 25.82
CA ILE A 344 7.44 -21.14 24.65
C ILE A 344 6.51 -21.08 23.44
N PHE A 345 6.65 -20.04 22.61
CA PHE A 345 5.97 -19.94 21.33
C PHE A 345 6.87 -20.44 20.21
N TYR A 346 6.32 -21.22 19.29
CA TYR A 346 7.07 -21.77 18.16
C TYR A 346 6.19 -21.96 16.93
N ARG A 347 6.82 -21.97 15.75
CA ARG A 347 6.23 -22.39 14.48
C ARG A 347 7.15 -23.39 13.81
N LEU A 348 6.58 -24.48 13.33
CA LEU A 348 7.27 -25.44 12.48
C LEU A 348 7.18 -24.99 11.02
N ILE A 349 8.31 -24.92 10.34
CA ILE A 349 8.42 -24.60 8.92
C ILE A 349 8.16 -25.87 8.13
N LYS A 350 7.00 -25.94 7.50
CA LYS A 350 6.58 -27.09 6.71
C LYS A 350 7.29 -27.13 5.36
N LEU A 351 7.21 -28.28 4.68
CA LEU A 351 7.74 -28.44 3.32
C LEU A 351 7.24 -27.35 2.37
N ASP A 352 5.95 -27.04 2.43
CA ASP A 352 5.32 -26.02 1.57
C ASP A 352 5.78 -24.60 1.92
N ASP A 353 6.28 -24.35 3.15
CA ASP A 353 6.79 -23.05 3.56
C ASP A 353 8.24 -22.81 3.04
N LEU A 354 8.94 -23.85 2.60
CA LEU A 354 10.34 -23.73 2.16
C LEU A 354 10.48 -22.96 0.84
N TYR A 355 11.55 -22.20 0.73
CA TYR A 355 11.91 -21.36 -0.41
C TYR A 355 10.89 -20.25 -0.74
N GLN A 356 9.88 -20.04 0.10
CA GLN A 356 8.95 -18.93 -0.01
C GLN A 356 9.50 -17.66 0.68
N ASN A 357 9.26 -16.50 0.05
CA ASN A 357 9.58 -15.21 0.64
C ASN A 357 8.40 -14.75 1.51
N PHE A 358 8.58 -14.77 2.83
CA PHE A 358 7.56 -14.31 3.76
C PHE A 358 7.78 -12.86 4.19
N ILE A 359 6.67 -12.15 4.43
CA ILE A 359 6.70 -10.85 5.09
C ILE A 359 6.59 -11.08 6.60
N PHE A 360 7.60 -10.62 7.33
CA PHE A 360 7.74 -10.78 8.76
C PHE A 360 7.18 -9.56 9.50
N ARG A 361 6.18 -9.75 10.38
CA ARG A 361 5.48 -8.66 11.08
C ARG A 361 5.28 -8.96 12.55
N CYS A 362 5.07 -7.94 13.36
CA CYS A 362 4.65 -8.09 14.74
C CYS A 362 3.13 -8.05 14.82
N LEU A 363 2.52 -9.18 15.17
CA LEU A 363 1.06 -9.34 15.25
C LEU A 363 0.65 -9.65 16.69
N SER A 364 -0.57 -9.25 17.05
CA SER A 364 -1.16 -9.44 18.37
C SER A 364 -1.88 -10.79 18.43
N LYS A 365 -1.54 -11.62 19.42
CA LYS A 365 -2.27 -12.84 19.76
C LYS A 365 -3.04 -12.60 21.05
N VAL A 366 -4.36 -12.50 20.95
CA VAL A 366 -5.25 -12.32 22.11
C VAL A 366 -5.53 -13.65 22.81
N GLU A 367 -5.85 -13.61 24.11
CA GLU A 367 -6.24 -14.82 24.85
C GLU A 367 -7.53 -15.43 24.28
N GLY A 368 -7.56 -16.75 24.08
CA GLY A 368 -8.71 -17.50 23.56
C GLY A 368 -8.55 -17.95 22.10
N ARG A 369 -9.68 -18.23 21.41
CA ARG A 369 -9.67 -18.39 19.96
C ARG A 369 -9.34 -17.03 19.36
N ASN A 370 -8.16 -16.93 18.77
CA ASN A 370 -7.72 -15.72 18.12
C ASN A 370 -8.71 -15.36 17.01
N LYS A 371 -9.09 -14.09 16.98
CA LYS A 371 -10.01 -13.56 15.99
C LYS A 371 -9.20 -12.77 14.98
N VAL A 372 -9.28 -13.13 13.70
CA VAL A 372 -8.49 -12.51 12.62
C VAL A 372 -8.55 -10.99 12.63
N HIS A 373 -9.66 -10.38 13.07
CA HIS A 373 -9.79 -8.92 13.19
C HIS A 373 -8.93 -8.28 14.30
N MET A 374 -8.37 -9.07 15.22
CA MET A 374 -7.52 -8.63 16.33
C MET A 374 -6.02 -8.77 16.05
N ASP A 375 -5.61 -9.47 15.00
CA ASP A 375 -4.19 -9.76 14.74
C ASP A 375 -3.33 -8.49 14.62
N GLU A 376 -3.93 -7.38 14.20
CA GLU A 376 -3.25 -6.08 14.04
C GLU A 376 -3.60 -5.08 15.15
N PHE A 377 -4.22 -5.52 16.24
CA PHE A 377 -4.78 -4.61 17.25
C PHE A 377 -3.78 -3.58 17.77
N TYR A 378 -2.55 -3.98 18.08
CA TYR A 378 -1.49 -3.06 18.51
C TYR A 378 -0.53 -2.61 17.38
N SER A 379 -0.81 -2.91 16.12
CA SER A 379 0.11 -2.64 14.99
C SER A 379 0.35 -1.16 14.73
N ARG A 380 -0.63 -0.31 15.08
CA ARG A 380 -0.55 1.16 14.94
C ARG A 380 -0.20 1.86 16.25
N ALA A 381 -0.28 1.18 17.39
CA ALA A 381 0.01 1.75 18.69
C ALA A 381 1.52 1.95 18.95
N ALA A 382 2.37 1.26 18.19
CA ALA A 382 3.82 1.39 18.24
C ALA A 382 4.45 1.02 16.89
N GLU A 383 5.65 1.54 16.63
CA GLU A 383 6.48 1.10 15.52
C GLU A 383 7.26 -0.15 15.94
N TYR A 384 7.31 -1.20 15.11
CA TYR A 384 8.01 -2.44 15.45
C TYR A 384 9.22 -2.71 14.57
N SER A 385 10.21 -3.34 15.20
CA SER A 385 11.31 -4.05 14.55
C SER A 385 11.35 -5.49 15.06
N ILE A 386 11.84 -6.43 14.26
CA ILE A 386 12.01 -7.82 14.67
C ILE A 386 13.51 -8.11 14.72
N LYS A 387 13.96 -8.71 15.82
CA LYS A 387 15.36 -9.08 16.01
C LYS A 387 15.49 -10.58 16.14
N ASN A 388 16.51 -11.12 15.49
CA ASN A 388 16.99 -12.46 15.84
C ASN A 388 17.74 -12.36 17.18
N GLU A 389 17.40 -13.21 18.15
CA GLU A 389 17.96 -13.16 19.50
C GLU A 389 19.39 -13.70 19.55
N GLU A 390 19.74 -14.63 18.65
CA GLU A 390 21.07 -15.21 18.55
C GLU A 390 22.04 -14.33 17.74
N LYS A 391 21.50 -13.63 16.73
CA LYS A 391 22.22 -12.77 15.79
C LYS A 391 21.66 -11.35 15.83
N PRO A 392 21.95 -10.55 16.88
CA PRO A 392 21.31 -9.26 17.12
C PRO A 392 21.57 -8.19 16.04
N ASN A 393 22.56 -8.43 15.16
CA ASN A 393 22.83 -7.59 13.98
C ASN A 393 21.80 -7.77 12.87
N ILE A 394 21.06 -8.88 12.87
CA ILE A 394 19.97 -9.15 11.93
C ILE A 394 18.69 -8.52 12.49
N ILE A 395 18.30 -7.39 11.90
CA ILE A 395 17.12 -6.61 12.30
C ILE A 395 16.21 -6.47 11.08
N TYR A 396 14.97 -6.90 11.23
CA TYR A 396 13.92 -6.70 10.25
C TYR A 396 13.11 -5.46 10.63
N THR A 397 12.92 -4.58 9.66
CA THR A 397 12.15 -3.33 9.78
C THR A 397 10.98 -3.37 8.81
N SER A 398 10.05 -2.42 8.91
CA SER A 398 8.94 -2.28 7.95
C SER A 398 9.39 -2.25 6.48
N SER A 399 10.59 -1.69 6.20
CA SER A 399 11.19 -1.61 4.87
C SER A 399 12.08 -2.81 4.48
N LYS A 400 12.47 -3.65 5.44
CA LYS A 400 13.31 -4.85 5.26
C LYS A 400 12.77 -5.98 6.12
N ASN A 401 11.64 -6.55 5.71
CA ASN A 401 10.90 -7.56 6.47
C ASN A 401 10.76 -8.90 5.75
N GLN A 402 11.56 -9.15 4.72
CA GLN A 402 11.51 -10.43 4.00
C GLN A 402 12.42 -11.47 4.65
N ILE A 403 11.90 -12.68 4.81
CA ILE A 403 12.64 -13.85 5.30
C ILE A 403 12.27 -15.07 4.46
N THR A 404 13.26 -15.92 4.20
CA THR A 404 13.12 -17.14 3.39
C THR A 404 13.71 -18.30 4.19
N PHE A 405 12.93 -19.35 4.40
CA PHE A 405 13.43 -20.56 5.04
C PHE A 405 13.82 -21.55 3.95
N ASP A 406 15.02 -22.11 4.04
CA ASP A 406 15.47 -23.13 3.11
C ASP A 406 16.15 -24.28 3.89
N ARG A 407 16.52 -25.35 3.18
CA ARG A 407 17.17 -26.51 3.83
C ARG A 407 18.68 -26.36 3.95
N ASP A 408 19.28 -25.52 3.11
CA ASP A 408 20.73 -25.42 2.92
C ASP A 408 21.37 -24.36 3.84
N ASN A 409 20.55 -23.47 4.38
CA ASN A 409 20.88 -22.31 5.17
C ASN A 409 20.06 -22.31 6.46
N ILE A 410 20.72 -22.76 7.52
CA ILE A 410 20.14 -22.84 8.85
C ILE A 410 20.01 -21.46 9.52
N ASP A 411 20.61 -20.41 8.95
CA ASP A 411 20.74 -19.10 9.61
C ASP A 411 19.43 -18.36 9.84
N ASN A 412 18.39 -18.69 9.07
CA ASN A 412 17.06 -18.10 9.18
C ASN A 412 16.16 -18.85 10.17
N TYR A 413 16.59 -20.00 10.69
CA TYR A 413 15.94 -20.66 11.82
C TYR A 413 16.52 -20.12 13.13
N GLY A 414 15.71 -20.13 14.18
CA GLY A 414 16.11 -19.59 15.47
C GLY A 414 14.98 -18.87 16.17
N SER A 415 15.32 -18.00 17.12
CA SER A 415 14.33 -17.29 17.90
C SER A 415 14.30 -15.80 17.58
N TYR A 416 13.09 -15.27 17.43
CA TYR A 416 12.87 -13.90 17.03
C TYR A 416 11.99 -13.21 18.05
N ARG A 417 12.23 -11.92 18.28
CA ARG A 417 11.41 -11.10 19.18
C ARG A 417 11.08 -9.75 18.54
N CYS A 418 9.86 -9.30 18.77
CA CYS A 418 9.43 -7.94 18.46
C CYS A 418 10.02 -6.93 19.45
N LYS A 419 10.51 -5.81 18.92
CA LYS A 419 10.96 -4.66 19.69
C LYS A 419 10.22 -3.42 19.21
N GLU A 420 9.60 -2.73 20.15
CA GLU A 420 8.84 -1.51 19.94
C GLU A 420 9.72 -0.26 19.95
N SER A 421 9.27 0.75 19.23
CA SER A 421 9.72 2.14 19.26
C SER A 421 8.53 3.07 19.01
N LYS A 422 8.66 4.37 19.32
CA LYS A 422 7.62 5.38 19.11
C LYS A 422 6.22 4.93 19.58
N THR A 423 6.12 4.55 20.84
CA THR A 423 4.87 4.04 21.42
C THR A 423 3.89 5.16 21.73
N THR A 424 2.61 4.89 21.54
CA THR A 424 1.49 5.77 21.93
C THR A 424 1.01 5.43 23.34
N LYS A 425 0.08 6.24 23.88
CA LYS A 425 -0.57 5.96 25.17
C LYS A 425 -1.38 4.66 25.21
N PHE A 426 -1.77 4.13 24.04
CA PHE A 426 -2.53 2.88 23.93
C PHE A 426 -1.66 1.63 23.89
N PHE A 427 -0.33 1.79 23.79
CA PHE A 427 0.61 0.69 23.94
C PHE A 427 0.91 0.46 25.44
N ASN A 428 0.02 -0.24 26.14
CA ASN A 428 0.13 -0.47 27.57
C ASN A 428 0.91 -1.76 27.89
N LYS A 429 2.15 -1.62 28.38
CA LYS A 429 3.02 -2.74 28.77
C LYS A 429 2.49 -3.60 29.92
N ASN A 430 1.45 -3.17 30.64
CA ASN A 430 0.82 -3.97 31.70
C ASN A 430 -0.16 -5.02 31.16
N VAL A 431 -0.66 -4.84 29.93
CA VAL A 431 -1.58 -5.80 29.27
C VAL A 431 -0.95 -6.48 28.05
N ILE A 432 0.19 -5.95 27.58
CA ILE A 432 0.91 -6.44 26.41
C ILE A 432 2.20 -7.13 26.85
N THR A 433 2.46 -8.33 26.32
CA THR A 433 3.78 -8.97 26.40
C THR A 433 4.43 -9.07 25.03
N MET A 434 5.76 -9.03 24.97
CA MET A 434 6.54 -9.22 23.74
C MET A 434 7.37 -10.50 23.85
N ASP A 435 6.73 -11.61 23.49
CA ASP A 435 7.32 -12.94 23.61
C ASP A 435 8.12 -13.29 22.35
N LYS A 436 9.18 -14.06 22.57
CA LYS A 436 9.97 -14.58 21.46
C LYS A 436 9.28 -15.80 20.83
N VAL A 437 9.45 -15.97 19.53
CA VAL A 437 8.92 -17.11 18.76
C VAL A 437 10.07 -17.86 18.12
N TYR A 438 10.08 -19.17 18.31
CA TYR A 438 11.02 -20.08 17.67
C TYR A 438 10.51 -20.50 16.29
N TYR A 439 11.26 -20.24 15.24
CA TYR A 439 11.01 -20.77 13.91
C TYR A 439 11.89 -22.00 13.73
N LEU A 440 11.26 -23.17 13.76
CA LEU A 440 11.92 -24.46 13.87
C LEU A 440 11.64 -25.32 12.62
N PRO A 441 12.52 -26.26 12.25
CA PRO A 441 12.25 -27.22 11.20
C PRO A 441 11.07 -28.13 11.60
N ASP A 442 10.36 -28.66 10.60
CA ASP A 442 9.28 -29.63 10.83
C ASP A 442 9.80 -30.94 11.46
N GLU A 443 8.92 -31.68 12.10
CA GLU A 443 9.27 -32.95 12.75
C GLU A 443 9.87 -33.95 11.74
N GLY A 444 11.07 -34.45 12.04
CA GLY A 444 11.78 -35.40 11.19
C GLY A 444 12.25 -34.80 9.87
N SER A 445 12.33 -33.47 9.74
CA SER A 445 12.85 -32.84 8.52
C SER A 445 14.37 -32.96 8.40
N GLU A 446 14.84 -33.08 7.16
CA GLU A 446 16.27 -33.07 6.82
C GLU A 446 16.74 -31.65 6.52
N LEU A 447 17.78 -31.21 7.22
CA LEU A 447 18.51 -29.98 6.89
C LEU A 447 19.86 -30.34 6.27
N SER A 448 20.12 -29.76 5.10
CA SER A 448 21.37 -29.86 4.36
C SER A 448 22.33 -28.82 4.93
N LEU A 449 23.26 -29.24 5.76
CA LEU A 449 24.28 -28.31 6.21
C LEU A 449 25.39 -28.28 5.17
N GLY A 450 25.60 -27.10 4.57
CA GLY A 450 26.69 -26.89 3.64
C GLY A 450 28.00 -27.46 4.18
N ASP A 451 28.76 -28.14 3.32
CA ASP A 451 30.04 -28.73 3.70
C ASP A 451 30.88 -27.71 4.46
N LEU A 452 31.35 -28.08 5.65
CA LEU A 452 32.24 -27.25 6.45
C LEU A 452 33.45 -26.89 5.59
N LYS A 453 33.45 -25.65 5.06
CA LYS A 453 34.51 -25.05 4.26
C LYS A 453 35.72 -24.77 5.15
N ASN A 454 36.36 -25.82 5.67
CA ASN A 454 37.79 -25.82 5.96
C ASN A 454 38.29 -27.16 6.50
N ASN A 455 39.48 -27.50 6.02
CA ASN A 455 40.46 -28.47 6.51
C ASN A 455 40.20 -29.95 6.17
N ASN A 456 40.84 -30.41 5.08
CA ASN A 456 41.78 -31.54 4.89
C ASN A 456 41.84 -32.73 5.89
N LYS A 457 40.88 -32.90 6.79
CA LYS A 457 40.68 -34.08 7.64
C LYS A 457 39.21 -34.46 7.52
N GLN A 458 38.93 -35.56 6.84
CA GLN A 458 37.63 -36.22 6.82
C GLN A 458 37.28 -36.66 8.24
N TYR A 459 36.63 -35.79 9.02
CA TYR A 459 36.16 -36.13 10.35
C TYR A 459 34.72 -36.67 10.25
N ILE A 460 34.45 -37.77 10.94
CA ILE A 460 33.10 -38.30 11.12
C ILE A 460 32.54 -37.62 12.36
N GLY A 461 31.62 -36.67 12.22
CA GLY A 461 31.11 -35.98 13.39
C GLY A 461 29.92 -35.09 13.12
N CYS A 462 29.32 -34.65 14.21
CA CYS A 462 28.15 -33.80 14.25
C CYS A 462 28.43 -32.58 15.11
N ILE A 463 27.81 -31.45 14.80
CA ILE A 463 27.79 -30.29 15.70
C ILE A 463 26.95 -30.67 16.92
N LYS A 464 27.40 -30.32 18.13
CA LYS A 464 26.73 -30.67 19.37
C LYS A 464 25.46 -29.84 19.58
N GLN A 465 25.51 -28.55 19.26
CA GLN A 465 24.39 -27.63 19.43
C GLN A 465 24.39 -26.55 18.35
N TYR A 466 23.24 -26.32 17.73
CA TYR A 466 22.99 -25.17 16.85
C TYR A 466 22.30 -24.08 17.65
N GLU A 467 23.07 -23.15 18.21
CA GLU A 467 22.57 -21.97 18.94
C GLU A 467 21.33 -22.31 19.81
N SER A 468 20.18 -21.70 19.51
CA SER A 468 18.89 -21.99 20.16
C SER A 468 17.98 -22.95 19.38
N LEU A 469 18.42 -23.42 18.22
CA LEU A 469 17.65 -24.23 17.30
C LEU A 469 17.49 -25.68 17.78
N GLY A 470 18.57 -26.30 18.24
CA GLY A 470 18.52 -27.67 18.73
C GLY A 470 19.84 -28.23 19.23
N GLU A 471 19.74 -29.19 20.13
CA GLU A 471 20.84 -29.93 20.74
C GLU A 471 20.87 -31.36 20.20
N ILE A 472 22.08 -31.91 20.05
CA ILE A 472 22.24 -33.26 19.52
C ILE A 472 21.63 -34.29 20.47
N LYS A 473 20.73 -35.12 19.94
CA LYS A 473 20.05 -36.19 20.67
C LYS A 473 20.59 -37.56 20.32
N LYS A 474 20.99 -37.76 19.05
CA LYS A 474 21.50 -39.04 18.58
C LYS A 474 22.39 -38.90 17.34
N ILE A 475 23.45 -39.68 17.25
CA ILE A 475 24.24 -39.88 16.03
C ILE A 475 24.04 -41.31 15.57
N ARG A 476 23.64 -41.50 14.31
CA ARG A 476 23.58 -42.80 13.65
C ARG A 476 24.61 -42.85 12.54
N ILE A 477 25.49 -43.83 12.59
CA ILE A 477 26.55 -44.04 11.61
C ILE A 477 26.24 -45.33 10.85
N GLU A 478 25.99 -45.20 9.56
CA GLU A 478 25.75 -46.31 8.65
C GLU A 478 26.99 -46.57 7.80
N PHE A 479 27.36 -47.84 7.71
CA PHE A 479 28.48 -48.31 6.91
C PHE A 479 27.94 -48.84 5.58
N GLY A 480 28.76 -48.83 4.52
CA GLY A 480 28.40 -49.43 3.23
C GLY A 480 27.91 -50.88 3.38
N GLU A 481 27.11 -51.35 2.42
CA GLU A 481 26.48 -52.68 2.47
C GLU A 481 27.50 -53.77 2.83
N ASN A 482 27.14 -54.61 3.81
CA ASN A 482 27.93 -55.73 4.33
C ASN A 482 29.27 -55.37 5.01
N VAL A 483 29.56 -54.08 5.29
CA VAL A 483 30.79 -53.69 6.01
C VAL A 483 30.63 -53.90 7.52
N ARG A 484 29.65 -53.25 8.15
CA ARG A 484 29.35 -53.34 9.60
C ARG A 484 27.89 -52.98 9.89
N LYS A 485 27.37 -53.41 11.04
CA LYS A 485 26.06 -52.95 11.54
C LYS A 485 26.10 -51.44 11.86
N PRO A 486 25.00 -50.70 11.66
CA PRO A 486 24.90 -49.31 12.06
C PRO A 486 25.23 -49.12 13.54
N ILE A 487 25.88 -47.99 13.87
CA ILE A 487 26.18 -47.60 15.25
C ILE A 487 25.29 -46.42 15.61
N ASP A 488 24.59 -46.57 16.74
CA ASP A 488 23.83 -45.51 17.36
C ASP A 488 24.57 -45.00 18.59
N ILE A 489 24.66 -43.68 18.72
CA ILE A 489 25.25 -42.98 19.85
C ILE A 489 24.20 -42.00 20.38
N ASP A 490 23.83 -42.15 21.63
CA ASP A 490 22.81 -41.37 22.32
C ASP A 490 23.33 -40.70 23.60
N ASN A 491 24.49 -41.11 24.11
CA ASN A 491 25.13 -40.52 25.28
C ASN A 491 26.31 -39.61 24.90
N PHE A 492 26.14 -38.31 25.13
CA PHE A 492 27.16 -37.28 24.89
C PHE A 492 27.70 -36.62 26.18
N SER A 493 27.49 -37.24 27.35
CA SER A 493 27.88 -36.65 28.65
C SER A 493 29.38 -36.74 28.95
N LYS A 494 30.07 -37.74 28.39
CA LYS A 494 31.51 -37.98 28.62
C LYS A 494 32.18 -38.47 27.34
N THR A 495 33.44 -38.08 27.16
CA THR A 495 34.33 -38.64 26.13
C THR A 495 34.50 -40.14 26.35
N THR A 496 34.51 -40.92 25.28
CA THR A 496 34.73 -42.37 25.33
C THR A 496 35.85 -42.77 24.38
N ASP A 497 36.27 -44.04 24.41
CA ASP A 497 37.27 -44.55 23.46
C ASP A 497 36.83 -44.40 22.00
N LYS A 498 35.51 -44.34 21.75
CA LYS A 498 34.91 -44.25 20.41
C LYS A 498 34.57 -42.82 19.98
N ILE A 499 34.40 -41.89 20.92
CA ILE A 499 33.87 -40.55 20.67
C ILE A 499 34.74 -39.51 21.34
N ASP A 500 35.22 -38.54 20.57
CA ASP A 500 35.87 -37.33 21.06
C ASP A 500 34.86 -36.17 21.07
N ILE A 501 34.73 -35.47 22.19
CA ILE A 501 33.88 -34.27 22.31
C ILE A 501 34.80 -33.10 22.55
N LYS A 502 34.90 -32.21 21.56
CA LYS A 502 35.71 -30.99 21.65
C LYS A 502 34.87 -29.80 21.24
N GLU A 503 34.83 -28.80 22.10
CA GLU A 503 34.05 -27.58 21.90
C GLU A 503 32.59 -27.92 21.54
N ASN A 504 32.14 -27.53 20.34
CA ASN A 504 30.81 -27.77 19.82
C ASN A 504 30.76 -28.92 18.79
N LEU A 505 31.74 -29.83 18.80
CA LEU A 505 31.83 -30.93 17.85
C LEU A 505 31.90 -32.29 18.56
N VAL A 506 31.06 -33.22 18.14
CA VAL A 506 31.09 -34.63 18.54
C VAL A 506 31.69 -35.43 17.38
N THR A 507 32.88 -35.98 17.59
CA THR A 507 33.63 -36.71 16.55
C THR A 507 33.71 -38.20 16.88
N TYR A 508 33.33 -39.05 15.93
CA TYR A 508 33.52 -40.48 15.99
C TYR A 508 34.91 -40.85 15.45
N LYS A 509 35.66 -41.64 16.23
CA LYS A 509 36.98 -42.15 15.84
C LYS A 509 36.78 -43.35 14.91
N ALA A 510 36.82 -43.08 13.60
CA ALA A 510 36.65 -44.09 12.56
C ALA A 510 37.68 -45.23 12.66
N PRO A 511 37.28 -46.50 12.46
CA PRO A 511 38.21 -47.58 12.13
C PRO A 511 38.93 -47.31 10.80
N LYS A 512 40.17 -47.79 10.63
CA LYS A 512 41.00 -47.53 9.43
C LYS A 512 40.52 -48.27 8.17
N ASP A 513 39.60 -49.19 8.34
CA ASP A 513 39.20 -50.27 7.43
C ASP A 513 37.81 -50.04 6.80
N VAL A 514 37.31 -48.81 6.82
CA VAL A 514 35.99 -48.43 6.28
C VAL A 514 36.17 -47.52 5.06
N PRO A 515 35.57 -47.84 3.89
CA PRO A 515 35.70 -47.03 2.66
C PRO A 515 34.83 -45.77 2.67
N GLY A 516 33.79 -45.72 3.51
CA GLY A 516 32.94 -44.55 3.69
C GLY A 516 31.84 -44.80 4.71
N VAL A 517 31.24 -43.73 5.22
CA VAL A 517 30.12 -43.75 6.16
C VAL A 517 29.06 -42.73 5.77
N ILE A 518 27.81 -43.02 6.13
CA ILE A 518 26.73 -42.05 6.18
C ILE A 518 26.49 -41.71 7.65
N VAL A 519 26.65 -40.43 7.98
CA VAL A 519 26.42 -39.90 9.33
C VAL A 519 25.08 -39.18 9.32
N THR A 520 24.18 -39.63 10.19
CA THR A 520 22.91 -38.95 10.46
C THR A 520 22.95 -38.39 11.88
N CYS A 521 22.89 -37.06 12.00
CA CYS A 521 22.87 -36.36 13.27
C CYS A 521 21.42 -35.94 13.56
N ILE A 522 20.83 -36.44 14.63
CA ILE A 522 19.45 -36.13 15.04
C ILE A 522 19.50 -35.14 16.19
N TYR A 523 18.78 -34.04 16.03
CA TYR A 523 18.72 -32.91 16.96
C TYR A 523 17.34 -32.81 17.58
N GLN A 524 17.29 -32.38 18.84
CA GLN A 524 16.06 -32.04 19.54
C GLN A 524 15.95 -30.52 19.69
N THR A 525 14.82 -29.96 19.27
CA THR A 525 14.54 -28.52 19.36
C THR A 525 14.05 -28.14 20.77
N PRO A 526 14.00 -26.83 21.11
CA PRO A 526 13.37 -26.37 22.35
C PRO A 526 11.91 -26.81 22.50
N ALA A 527 11.20 -26.98 21.38
CA ALA A 527 9.82 -27.43 21.32
C ALA A 527 9.66 -28.96 21.38
N GLU A 528 10.75 -29.70 21.66
CA GLU A 528 10.79 -31.17 21.74
C GLU A 528 10.53 -31.89 20.41
N THR A 529 10.45 -31.15 19.31
CA THR A 529 10.48 -31.73 17.96
C THR A 529 11.89 -32.16 17.59
N THR A 530 12.02 -33.00 16.56
CA THR A 530 13.31 -33.43 16.05
C THR A 530 13.53 -33.03 14.59
N PHE A 531 14.78 -32.78 14.23
CA PHE A 531 15.22 -32.67 12.84
C PHE A 531 16.55 -33.40 12.71
N TYR A 532 16.96 -33.72 11.49
CA TYR A 532 18.23 -34.40 11.27
C TYR A 532 19.04 -33.78 10.15
N THR A 533 20.35 -34.03 10.19
CA THR A 533 21.27 -33.67 9.12
C THR A 533 21.99 -34.94 8.67
N LYS A 534 22.22 -35.05 7.38
CA LYS A 534 22.82 -36.25 6.78
C LYS A 534 24.09 -35.86 6.02
N ARG A 535 25.17 -36.60 6.25
CA ARG A 535 26.43 -36.39 5.55
C ARG A 535 27.02 -37.71 5.09
N GLN A 536 27.39 -37.78 3.82
CA GLN A 536 28.15 -38.89 3.28
C GLN A 536 29.65 -38.54 3.28
N ILE A 537 30.45 -39.41 3.86
CA ILE A 537 31.91 -39.25 3.97
C ILE A 537 32.56 -40.46 3.32
N SER A 538 33.35 -40.25 2.28
CA SER A 538 34.15 -41.29 1.63
C SER A 538 35.60 -41.19 2.08
N PHE A 539 36.24 -42.31 2.44
CA PHE A 539 37.66 -42.35 2.81
C PHE A 539 38.49 -42.78 1.61
N VAL A 540 39.57 -42.04 1.32
CA VAL A 540 40.55 -42.50 0.34
C VAL A 540 41.43 -43.55 1.01
N ILE A 541 41.16 -44.83 0.76
CA ILE A 541 42.03 -45.92 1.19
C ILE A 541 43.30 -45.84 0.33
N ARG A 542 44.35 -45.21 0.86
CA ARG A 542 45.67 -45.19 0.22
C ARG A 542 46.27 -46.58 0.39
N GLY A 543 45.97 -47.47 -0.56
CA GLY A 543 46.52 -48.81 -0.62
C GLY A 543 48.05 -48.75 -0.61
N GLY A 544 48.67 -49.33 0.42
CA GLY A 544 50.10 -49.61 0.39
C GLY A 544 50.38 -50.53 -0.78
N THR A 545 51.39 -50.17 -1.57
CA THR A 545 51.94 -50.97 -2.65
C THR A 545 52.41 -52.33 -2.13
N LYS A 546 51.55 -53.34 -2.25
CA LYS A 546 52.00 -54.71 -2.49
C LYS A 546 51.19 -55.28 -3.64
N THR A 547 51.83 -55.27 -4.80
CA THR A 547 51.52 -56.09 -5.96
C THR A 547 51.27 -57.53 -5.53
N LYS A 548 50.00 -57.92 -5.54
CA LYS A 548 49.62 -59.31 -5.81
C LYS A 548 48.55 -59.26 -6.89
N ASN A 549 48.94 -59.76 -8.06
CA ASN A 549 48.05 -60.05 -9.17
C ASN A 549 46.91 -60.93 -8.65
N ILE A 550 45.72 -60.33 -8.54
CA ILE A 550 44.47 -61.09 -8.48
C ILE A 550 43.80 -60.84 -9.82
N ALA A 551 43.67 -61.91 -10.58
CA ALA A 551 42.98 -61.96 -11.84
C ALA A 551 41.57 -61.41 -11.66
N ILE A 552 41.25 -60.37 -12.44
CA ILE A 552 39.89 -59.90 -12.65
C ILE A 552 39.18 -61.02 -13.41
N ILE A 553 38.37 -61.81 -12.70
CA ILE A 553 37.37 -62.66 -13.33
C ILE A 553 36.25 -61.72 -13.77
N ASN A 554 36.29 -61.37 -15.05
CA ASN A 554 35.13 -60.94 -15.81
C ASN A 554 34.09 -62.06 -15.78
N THR A 555 32.97 -61.83 -15.10
CA THR A 555 31.71 -62.46 -15.47
C THR A 555 30.75 -61.36 -15.89
N ASN A 556 30.71 -61.12 -17.20
CA ASN A 556 29.58 -60.52 -17.88
C ASN A 556 28.34 -61.39 -17.61
N LYS A 557 27.26 -60.75 -17.14
CA LYS A 557 25.90 -61.14 -17.49
C LYS A 557 25.07 -59.87 -17.72
N ASP A 558 25.01 -59.54 -19.01
CA ASP A 558 23.87 -59.02 -19.75
C ASP A 558 23.01 -57.94 -19.10
N LYS A 559 23.35 -56.70 -19.45
CA LYS A 559 22.35 -55.83 -20.08
C LYS A 559 22.94 -55.27 -21.37
N THR A 560 22.38 -55.73 -22.48
CA THR A 560 22.39 -55.02 -23.76
C THR A 560 21.99 -53.58 -23.51
N VAL A 561 22.98 -52.69 -23.55
CA VAL A 561 22.77 -51.27 -23.75
C VAL A 561 23.15 -51.05 -25.20
N ASP A 562 22.13 -50.80 -26.03
CA ASP A 562 22.34 -50.25 -27.35
C ASP A 562 23.29 -49.06 -27.22
N GLU A 563 24.36 -49.12 -27.99
CA GLU A 563 25.36 -48.07 -28.11
C GLU A 563 24.65 -46.83 -28.67
N TYR A 564 24.08 -46.01 -27.78
CA TYR A 564 23.60 -44.69 -28.14
C TYR A 564 24.84 -43.82 -28.35
N VAL A 565 25.30 -43.79 -29.59
CA VAL A 565 26.27 -42.83 -30.10
C VAL A 565 25.72 -41.44 -29.80
N ASP A 566 26.26 -40.84 -28.74
CA ASP A 566 25.83 -39.57 -28.21
C ASP A 566 26.18 -38.46 -29.21
N ASN A 567 25.25 -38.20 -30.12
CA ASN A 567 25.23 -37.04 -31.02
C ASN A 567 24.94 -35.78 -30.19
N SER A 568 25.77 -35.48 -29.19
CA SER A 568 25.68 -34.30 -28.31
C SER A 568 26.60 -33.15 -28.76
N THR A 569 27.17 -33.23 -29.96
CA THR A 569 27.83 -32.10 -30.63
C THR A 569 26.87 -31.10 -31.32
N PRO A 570 25.73 -31.50 -31.92
CA PRO A 570 24.79 -30.59 -32.60
C PRO A 570 24.01 -29.68 -31.64
N TRP A 571 23.60 -30.17 -30.46
CA TRP A 571 22.81 -29.34 -29.52
C TRP A 571 23.65 -28.24 -28.87
N ILE A 572 24.94 -28.47 -28.62
CA ILE A 572 25.88 -27.44 -28.15
C ILE A 572 26.08 -26.38 -29.24
N ALA A 573 26.24 -26.81 -30.50
CA ALA A 573 26.31 -25.88 -31.63
C ALA A 573 25.02 -25.07 -31.80
N ALA A 574 23.84 -25.66 -31.58
CA ALA A 574 22.56 -24.98 -31.62
C ALA A 574 22.40 -23.95 -30.50
N ILE A 575 22.83 -24.26 -29.27
CA ILE A 575 22.81 -23.32 -28.14
C ILE A 575 23.74 -22.14 -28.42
N VAL A 576 24.96 -22.41 -28.90
CA VAL A 576 25.92 -21.34 -29.26
C VAL A 576 25.37 -20.47 -30.38
N ALA A 577 24.78 -21.06 -31.43
CA ALA A 577 24.14 -20.31 -32.51
C ALA A 577 22.99 -19.43 -31.99
N THR A 578 22.17 -19.94 -31.07
CA THR A 578 21.04 -19.21 -30.48
C THR A 578 21.51 -18.02 -29.64
N VAL A 579 22.57 -18.19 -28.84
CA VAL A 579 23.17 -17.11 -28.06
C VAL A 579 23.74 -16.03 -28.98
N VAL A 580 24.46 -16.41 -30.05
CA VAL A 580 25.00 -15.46 -31.02
C VAL A 580 23.88 -14.70 -31.74
N LEU A 581 22.81 -15.37 -32.15
CA LEU A 581 21.63 -14.73 -32.77
C LEU A 581 20.95 -13.75 -31.81
N SER A 582 20.82 -14.11 -30.52
CA SER A 582 20.24 -13.23 -29.51
C SER A 582 21.08 -11.95 -29.31
N CYS A 583 22.41 -12.09 -29.30
CA CYS A 583 23.33 -10.96 -29.22
C CYS A 583 23.20 -10.05 -30.45
N ILE A 584 23.07 -10.62 -31.66
CA ILE A 584 22.86 -9.84 -32.90
C ILE A 584 21.54 -9.06 -32.82
N VAL A 585 20.46 -9.68 -32.34
CA VAL A 585 19.16 -9.01 -32.17
C VAL A 585 19.27 -7.87 -31.16
N VAL A 586 19.94 -8.06 -30.02
CA VAL A 586 20.16 -7.00 -29.02
C VAL A 586 20.97 -5.84 -29.62
N ILE A 587 22.01 -6.13 -30.40
CA ILE A 587 22.81 -5.11 -31.09
C ILE A 587 21.97 -4.37 -32.13
N MET A 588 21.12 -5.07 -32.90
CA MET A 588 20.22 -4.45 -33.88
C MET A 588 19.16 -3.57 -33.22
N VAL A 589 18.57 -4.01 -32.10
CA VAL A 589 17.61 -3.21 -31.32
C VAL A 589 18.30 -1.99 -30.73
N ALA A 590 19.49 -2.14 -30.14
CA ALA A 590 20.29 -1.02 -29.63
C ALA A 590 20.65 -0.04 -30.75
N TYR A 591 21.05 -0.53 -31.92
CA TYR A 591 21.33 0.29 -33.09
C TYR A 591 20.07 1.03 -33.60
N LEU A 592 18.90 0.38 -33.63
CA LEU A 592 17.63 1.01 -34.00
C LEU A 592 17.19 2.07 -33.00
N VAL A 593 17.40 1.86 -31.70
CA VAL A 593 17.13 2.85 -30.64
C VAL A 593 18.10 4.04 -30.76
N VAL A 594 19.38 3.79 -31.01
CA VAL A 594 20.40 4.83 -31.25
C VAL A 594 20.12 5.59 -32.56
N LYS A 595 19.63 4.92 -33.60
CA LYS A 595 19.24 5.54 -34.87
C LYS A 595 17.95 6.36 -34.74
N ARG A 596 16.97 5.92 -33.95
CA ARG A 596 15.75 6.69 -33.61
C ARG A 596 16.09 7.94 -32.80
N THR A 597 16.98 7.83 -31.82
CA THR A 597 17.44 8.99 -31.03
C THR A 597 18.32 9.96 -31.83
N LYS A 598 19.11 9.48 -32.81
CA LYS A 598 19.83 10.36 -33.75
C LYS A 598 18.91 11.03 -34.79
N LYS A 599 17.83 10.38 -35.24
CA LYS A 599 16.83 11.02 -36.13
C LYS A 599 16.00 12.10 -35.43
N ILE A 600 15.85 12.05 -34.11
CA ILE A 600 15.23 13.13 -33.31
C ILE A 600 16.20 14.32 -33.10
N LYS A 601 17.51 14.14 -33.33
CA LYS A 601 18.54 15.18 -33.12
C LYS A 601 19.05 15.89 -34.38
N ILE A 602 18.54 15.58 -35.58
CA ILE A 602 18.96 16.23 -36.86
C ILE A 602 17.77 16.90 -37.59
N GLY A 603 16.63 17.06 -36.92
CA GLY A 603 15.48 17.78 -37.46
C GLY A 603 14.84 18.65 -36.39
N ASN A 604 15.56 19.66 -35.92
CA ASN A 604 15.04 20.91 -35.36
C ASN A 604 16.22 21.83 -35.06
N GLY A 605 16.74 22.44 -36.14
CA GLY A 605 17.38 23.73 -36.02
C GLY A 605 16.30 24.79 -35.79
N SER A 606 16.64 25.74 -34.93
CA SER A 606 16.03 27.06 -34.72
C SER A 606 15.16 27.24 -33.47
N SER A 607 15.68 28.12 -32.60
CA SER A 607 15.08 28.85 -31.45
C SER A 607 14.64 28.02 -30.23
N SER A 608 14.93 28.37 -28.97
CA SER A 608 15.63 29.51 -28.37
C SER A 608 15.85 29.20 -26.87
N SER A 609 17.05 29.52 -26.38
CA SER A 609 17.46 29.84 -25.01
C SER A 609 16.50 29.56 -23.84
N ILE A 610 16.90 28.61 -22.97
CA ILE A 610 16.53 28.61 -21.55
C ILE A 610 17.56 29.48 -20.81
N SER A 611 17.16 30.68 -20.42
CA SER A 611 17.85 31.50 -19.43
C SER A 611 17.03 31.52 -18.15
N TYR A 612 17.55 30.84 -17.12
CA TYR A 612 17.19 31.09 -15.73
C TYR A 612 17.64 32.49 -15.35
N SER A 613 16.71 33.34 -14.93
CA SER A 613 17.00 34.52 -14.13
C SER A 613 15.88 34.75 -13.11
N GLY A 614 16.27 34.65 -11.83
CA GLY A 614 15.56 35.32 -10.76
C GLY A 614 15.86 36.82 -10.72
N SER A 615 15.27 37.46 -9.71
CA SER A 615 15.28 38.90 -9.37
C SER A 615 14.20 39.71 -10.10
N SER A 616 13.60 40.76 -9.56
CA SER A 616 13.52 41.35 -8.22
C SER A 616 12.50 42.50 -8.31
N SER A 617 11.93 42.97 -7.20
CA SER A 617 11.37 44.33 -7.14
C SER A 617 12.13 45.15 -6.11
N LEU A 618 12.90 46.11 -6.64
CA LEU A 618 13.62 47.17 -5.97
C LEU A 618 12.70 48.06 -5.10
N SER A 619 13.27 48.56 -4.00
CA SER A 619 13.12 49.97 -3.63
C SER A 619 14.51 50.54 -3.27
N LYS A 620 14.91 51.58 -4.02
CA LYS A 620 16.15 52.36 -3.89
C LYS A 620 16.11 53.27 -2.65
N SER A 621 17.25 53.44 -1.98
CA SER A 621 17.85 54.77 -1.78
C SER A 621 19.32 54.70 -1.31
N ASN A 622 20.18 55.36 -2.10
CA ASN A 622 21.38 56.17 -1.79
C ASN A 622 21.87 56.20 -0.32
N SER A 623 23.16 56.26 0.02
CA SER A 623 24.42 56.59 -0.67
C SER A 623 25.57 56.52 0.36
N LYS A 624 26.81 56.64 -0.15
CA LYS A 624 28.12 56.79 0.55
C LYS A 624 28.67 55.47 1.09
N GLY A 625 29.89 55.06 0.79
CA GLY A 625 31.04 55.77 0.24
C GLY A 625 32.25 55.50 1.13
N SER A 626 33.33 55.08 0.47
CA SER A 626 34.73 55.04 0.95
C SER A 626 35.25 53.80 1.67
N SER A 627 36.38 53.34 1.08
CA SER A 627 37.59 52.76 1.69
C SER A 627 37.43 51.48 2.52
N GLY A 628 38.29 50.48 2.42
CA GLY A 628 39.60 50.35 1.81
C GLY A 628 40.05 48.92 2.14
N MET A 629 40.57 48.21 1.15
CA MET A 629 41.99 47.83 1.08
C MET A 629 42.49 46.91 2.19
N ASN A 630 43.03 45.78 1.70
CA ASN A 630 43.99 44.87 2.32
C ASN A 630 43.44 44.00 3.48
N GLY A 631 43.75 42.71 3.54
CA GLY A 631 44.71 41.94 2.78
C GLY A 631 45.21 40.80 3.68
N ASN A 632 45.56 39.70 3.03
CA ASN A 632 46.40 38.60 3.53
C ASN A 632 45.84 37.61 4.57
N LYS A 633 45.43 36.46 4.01
CA LYS A 633 46.00 35.13 4.28
C LYS A 633 47.06 35.08 5.40
N LYS A 634 46.82 34.23 6.41
CA LYS A 634 47.66 33.05 6.69
C LYS A 634 46.93 32.01 7.54
N THR A 635 47.02 30.79 7.04
CA THR A 635 46.87 29.47 7.66
C THR A 635 47.62 29.33 8.98
N ALA A 636 47.06 28.59 9.95
CA ALA A 636 47.51 27.23 10.32
C ALA A 636 46.87 26.71 11.62
N THR A 637 46.32 25.49 11.54
CA THR A 637 46.36 24.36 12.51
C THR A 637 46.28 24.61 14.03
N GLY A 638 45.32 23.93 14.67
CA GLY A 638 45.38 23.60 16.10
C GLY A 638 44.16 22.80 16.57
N LYS A 639 44.38 21.55 16.93
CA LYS A 639 43.38 20.53 17.33
C LYS A 639 43.09 20.61 18.87
N PRO A 640 42.25 19.74 19.46
CA PRO A 640 41.07 20.04 20.28
C PRO A 640 41.30 19.97 21.81
N LYS A 641 40.30 20.37 22.62
CA LYS A 641 39.89 19.69 23.88
C LYS A 641 38.63 20.29 24.54
N ASN A 642 37.73 19.37 24.92
CA ASN A 642 36.86 19.30 26.09
C ASN A 642 36.00 20.52 26.51
N ALA A 643 34.69 20.33 26.69
CA ALA A 643 34.11 19.78 27.93
C ALA A 643 32.57 19.81 27.88
N LEU A 644 31.99 18.76 28.49
CA LEU A 644 30.58 18.59 28.83
C LEU A 644 30.06 19.70 29.76
N ASN A 645 28.75 19.96 29.70
CA ASN A 645 27.95 20.15 30.91
C ASN A 645 26.52 19.63 30.71
N LEU A 646 26.24 18.53 31.42
CA LEU A 646 24.95 18.09 31.93
C LEU A 646 24.60 18.92 33.17
N ILE A 647 23.31 19.10 33.46
CA ILE A 647 22.61 19.07 34.78
C ILE A 647 21.18 19.62 34.49
N VAL A 648 20.03 18.97 34.67
CA VAL A 648 19.45 18.09 35.73
C VAL A 648 18.80 18.88 36.87
N ILE A 649 17.45 18.74 36.97
CA ILE A 649 16.59 18.76 38.19
C ILE A 649 16.30 20.18 38.78
N LYS A 650 15.10 20.57 39.24
CA LYS A 650 14.15 19.91 40.16
C LYS A 650 12.77 20.58 40.19
N MET A 651 11.78 19.77 40.60
CA MET A 651 10.41 20.11 41.00
C MET A 651 10.30 20.94 42.29
N ASN A 652 9.16 21.63 42.46
CA ASN A 652 8.23 21.54 43.61
C ASN A 652 6.98 22.41 43.32
N LYS A 653 5.72 21.97 43.44
CA LYS A 653 4.88 21.53 44.58
C LYS A 653 4.08 22.68 45.25
N ASN A 654 2.75 22.52 45.21
CA ASN A 654 1.68 23.02 46.08
C ASN A 654 1.29 24.51 46.12
N GLY A 655 -0.02 24.74 46.14
CA GLY A 655 -0.66 25.96 46.64
C GLY A 655 -2.13 26.08 46.22
N ASN A 656 -3.04 25.77 47.13
CA ASN A 656 -4.50 25.88 47.02
C ASN A 656 -5.02 27.34 47.00
N ASP A 657 -6.32 27.43 46.74
CA ASP A 657 -7.32 28.44 47.20
C ASP A 657 -7.88 29.34 46.09
N SER A 658 -9.13 29.08 45.67
CA SER A 658 -10.36 29.79 46.12
C SER A 658 -10.45 31.19 45.48
N LYS A 659 -11.51 31.64 44.80
CA LYS A 659 -12.93 31.67 45.16
C LYS A 659 -13.73 32.29 43.99
N THR A 660 -14.93 31.77 43.75
CA THR A 660 -16.21 32.46 43.41
C THR A 660 -16.22 33.88 42.82
N SER A 661 -16.95 34.06 41.71
CA SER A 661 -18.20 34.89 41.61
C SER A 661 -18.67 35.00 40.15
N THR A 662 -19.78 34.35 39.75
CA THR A 662 -21.17 34.88 39.59
C THR A 662 -21.39 36.00 38.55
N SER A 663 -22.03 35.58 37.44
CA SER A 663 -23.21 36.13 36.73
C SER A 663 -23.57 37.64 36.77
N SER A 664 -23.87 38.18 35.59
CA SER A 664 -25.16 38.83 35.17
C SER A 664 -24.92 39.58 33.83
N SER A 665 -25.60 39.27 32.72
CA SER A 665 -26.90 39.80 32.24
C SER A 665 -26.96 41.33 32.28
N ASN A 666 -27.27 42.13 31.26
CA ASN A 666 -28.11 42.02 30.06
C ASN A 666 -27.74 43.19 29.11
N VAL A 667 -28.20 43.16 27.86
CA VAL A 667 -29.13 44.15 27.26
C VAL A 667 -29.17 43.99 25.72
N THR A 668 -30.29 43.41 25.29
CA THR A 668 -31.17 43.71 24.16
C THR A 668 -30.82 44.82 23.16
N GLY A 669 -30.99 44.50 21.87
CA GLY A 669 -31.24 45.44 20.76
C GLY A 669 -31.79 44.70 19.54
N ASN A 670 -33.00 45.06 19.11
CA ASN A 670 -33.92 44.30 18.24
C ASN A 670 -33.68 44.41 16.72
N SER A 671 -34.23 43.38 16.04
CA SER A 671 -34.90 43.35 14.73
C SER A 671 -34.15 43.71 13.44
N ALA A 672 -34.07 42.75 12.53
CA ALA A 672 -34.86 42.79 11.30
C ALA A 672 -34.91 41.40 10.65
N SER A 673 -36.12 40.87 10.51
CA SER A 673 -36.43 39.77 9.61
C SER A 673 -36.22 40.22 8.17
N THR A 674 -35.43 39.48 7.40
CA THR A 674 -35.55 39.48 5.94
C THR A 674 -35.56 38.04 5.44
N ASN A 675 -36.69 37.75 4.81
CA ASN A 675 -37.04 36.57 4.04
C ASN A 675 -35.86 35.78 3.46
N LEU A 676 -35.91 34.47 3.72
CA LEU A 676 -35.28 33.40 2.96
C LEU A 676 -35.54 33.59 1.45
N GLY A 677 -34.61 34.23 0.77
CA GLY A 677 -34.45 34.12 -0.68
C GLY A 677 -33.59 32.89 -0.98
N LYS A 678 -34.21 31.82 -1.50
CA LYS A 678 -33.50 30.72 -2.15
C LYS A 678 -32.72 31.25 -3.35
N ASN A 679 -31.46 31.65 -3.14
CA ASN A 679 -30.55 31.99 -4.22
C ASN A 679 -29.95 30.69 -4.77
N HIS A 680 -30.65 30.10 -5.73
CA HIS A 680 -30.02 29.15 -6.65
C HIS A 680 -28.91 29.86 -7.43
N PHE A 681 -27.72 29.28 -7.49
CA PHE A 681 -26.65 29.71 -8.39
C PHE A 681 -27.08 29.49 -9.84
N LYS A 682 -26.87 30.50 -10.70
CA LYS A 682 -27.49 30.60 -12.03
C LYS A 682 -26.48 30.60 -13.19
N ASN A 683 -26.59 29.53 -13.98
CA ASN A 683 -26.43 29.25 -15.41
C ASN A 683 -25.54 30.12 -16.33
N VAL A 684 -24.67 29.46 -17.10
CA VAL A 684 -24.06 29.96 -18.35
C VAL A 684 -24.83 29.39 -19.55
N LYS A 685 -25.11 30.22 -20.57
CA LYS A 685 -25.85 29.86 -21.78
C LYS A 685 -24.92 29.67 -22.98
N PHE A 686 -25.01 28.55 -23.68
CA PHE A 686 -24.15 28.18 -24.81
C PHE A 686 -24.89 28.32 -26.14
N ALA A 687 -24.34 29.09 -27.07
CA ALA A 687 -24.88 29.21 -28.43
C ALA A 687 -23.78 28.90 -29.45
N ALA A 688 -24.06 27.97 -30.36
CA ALA A 688 -23.28 27.74 -31.57
C ALA A 688 -23.95 28.55 -32.71
N LYS A 689 -23.17 29.38 -33.41
CA LYS A 689 -23.62 30.15 -34.57
C LYS A 689 -22.91 29.66 -35.82
#